data_AF-A0A2V7YUR8-F1
#
_entry.id   AF-A0A2V7YUR8-F1
#
_cell.length_a   1.000
_cell.length_b   1.000
_cell.length_c   1.000
_cell.angle_alpha   90.00
_cell.angle_beta   90.00
_cell.angle_gamma   90.00
#
_symmetry.space_group_name_H-M   'P 1'
#
loop_
_entity.id
_entity.type
_entity.pdbx_description
1 polymer ?
#
loop_
_entity_poly.entity_id
_entity_poly.type
_entity_poly.pdbx_seq_one_letter_code
_entity_poly.pdbx_strand_id
1 'polypeptide(L)'
;MTNGYTDIKNTDMMLIMGGNPAENHPCGFKWAIEAKRNRNAKMIVVDPRFTRTAATADMFLQIRAASDIAFLGGMINYAIANNRLAHDYLVNYTNAAFIVKEGFKLPEDGLYSGFNPQTQVYDKSTWNYEEGGNLTGKAAAASAAPAAAPASQPAPAGAPAAKPAAGGAGAGSAGSPTHTASSPGSTGAGGGGEAPKGFYPTAAVVAGKGSAGAPPPTLPPNVAYDLSLQHPRCVFQLLKRQYSRYTPEMVEKVTGIPKDQFLKAADLFTSVRKDGDMKKVATIIYAVGWTQHTFGSQIIRTAAMLQLLLGNVGRAGGGVNALRGHSNIQGATDMAGIYDNLPGYLKVPAPADTDFAAYAKRTTPTASKPGEWASYNYWSNTPKFAVSLLKALYGDAAKQENDWAFNYLPKVDRNYSWTQIWDNMYRGKVKGMFAFGMNGVAIGPDSQKNIDALKKADWLVVGEIYPDETSEFWKAPGTKPEDMKAINTTVYRLPCAGFAEKDGSMTNSSRWLQWKNVALPPPGQARLDQDIIAQIFLRVRDLYKKEGGKFPDPILNLTWPYIDPRHPSLSEIAKEVNGKALADLEDPKTQQQIKAGQQLPGFAWLKDDGTTSCGNWLYCGSWTEAGNQMARRGTEDPSGLGIYQNWAWSWPVNRRVMYNRASCDPAGKPWDPERRQVWWSEAAQKWVGNDVPDFKADSPPQEHMGPFIMNAEGVGRLFAPLAFFADGPFPEHYEPIESPVQNAFHPQQQNNPVVKKFTTEADKYAKTGGEFNIICTTYRLTEHYHYWTKNNPMNVQLIPEPWVEMPVELAESLGIKGGDMVKVSSIRNHYLAKAFVTKRIKPMTIDGKKIYQIGIPIHQGFRGIQEDRERNARTLVNGLSPTVFDPNAYTPEFKGFLVKVEKA
;
A
#
# COMPACT_ATOMS: atom_id res chain seq x y z
N MET A 1 -8.59 -6.04 2.83
CA MET A 1 -9.49 -7.03 2.21
C MET A 1 -10.78 -6.33 1.81
N THR A 2 -11.36 -6.68 0.67
CA THR A 2 -12.75 -6.30 0.34
C THR A 2 -13.73 -7.08 1.23
N ASN A 3 -13.43 -8.36 1.47
CA ASN A 3 -14.24 -9.30 2.21
C ASN A 3 -13.66 -9.56 3.61
N GLY A 4 -14.10 -10.61 4.30
CA GLY A 4 -13.63 -11.01 5.63
C GLY A 4 -13.03 -12.42 5.65
N TYR A 5 -12.29 -12.79 6.72
CA TYR A 5 -11.70 -14.12 6.84
C TYR A 5 -12.74 -15.26 6.76
N THR A 6 -13.89 -15.08 7.42
CA THR A 6 -14.98 -16.08 7.49
C THR A 6 -15.62 -16.33 6.13
N ASP A 7 -15.63 -15.32 5.26
CA ASP A 7 -16.24 -15.37 3.93
C ASP A 7 -15.43 -16.17 2.90
N ILE A 8 -14.13 -16.39 3.14
CA ILE A 8 -13.26 -17.23 2.28
C ILE A 8 -13.86 -18.64 2.11
N LYS A 9 -14.59 -19.15 3.11
CA LYS A 9 -15.29 -20.45 3.07
C LYS A 9 -16.29 -20.57 1.91
N ASN A 10 -16.79 -19.45 1.41
CA ASN A 10 -17.84 -19.37 0.38
C ASN A 10 -17.27 -19.41 -1.04
N THR A 11 -15.94 -19.45 -1.23
CA THR A 11 -15.32 -19.40 -2.55
C THR A 11 -15.40 -20.72 -3.31
N ASP A 12 -15.31 -20.67 -4.64
CA ASP A 12 -15.19 -21.85 -5.51
C ASP A 12 -13.77 -22.00 -6.08
N MET A 13 -12.97 -20.92 -6.05
CA MET A 13 -11.64 -20.88 -6.64
C MET A 13 -10.72 -19.89 -5.90
N MET A 14 -9.47 -20.29 -5.64
CA MET A 14 -8.47 -19.49 -4.92
C MET A 14 -7.19 -19.37 -5.75
N LEU A 15 -6.76 -18.14 -6.00
CA LEU A 15 -5.38 -17.83 -6.34
C LEU A 15 -4.69 -17.26 -5.10
N ILE A 16 -3.74 -17.99 -4.55
CA ILE A 16 -2.89 -17.53 -3.47
C ILE A 16 -1.52 -17.18 -4.06
N MET A 17 -1.24 -15.89 -4.12
CA MET A 17 -0.07 -15.37 -4.82
C MET A 17 0.41 -14.10 -4.11
N GLY A 18 1.72 -13.91 -3.99
CA GLY A 18 2.27 -12.83 -3.15
C GLY A 18 1.94 -12.96 -1.66
N GLY A 19 1.59 -14.17 -1.17
CA GLY A 19 1.23 -14.42 0.21
C GLY A 19 1.31 -15.90 0.58
N ASN A 20 1.63 -16.18 1.85
CA ASN A 20 1.77 -17.53 2.40
C ASN A 20 0.88 -17.67 3.65
N PRO A 21 -0.46 -17.76 3.50
CA PRO A 21 -1.42 -17.66 4.60
C PRO A 21 -1.40 -18.84 5.58
N ALA A 22 -0.96 -20.04 5.17
CA ALA A 22 -0.81 -21.17 6.10
C ALA A 22 0.23 -20.89 7.20
N GLU A 23 1.18 -19.98 6.95
CA GLU A 23 2.25 -19.62 7.88
C GLU A 23 2.02 -18.24 8.51
N ASN A 24 1.60 -17.25 7.73
CA ASN A 24 1.42 -15.87 8.19
C ASN A 24 0.05 -15.60 8.83
N HIS A 25 -0.96 -16.42 8.50
CA HIS A 25 -2.37 -16.21 8.87
C HIS A 25 -3.08 -17.53 9.22
N PRO A 26 -2.46 -18.49 9.94
CA PRO A 26 -2.93 -19.88 10.04
C PRO A 26 -4.39 -20.02 10.49
N CYS A 27 -4.80 -19.26 11.52
CA CYS A 27 -6.19 -19.28 12.02
C CYS A 27 -7.21 -18.75 10.99
N GLY A 28 -6.81 -17.83 10.11
CA GLY A 28 -7.62 -17.35 8.98
C GLY A 28 -7.60 -18.33 7.80
N PHE A 29 -6.47 -19.01 7.58
CA PHE A 29 -6.32 -20.02 6.52
C PHE A 29 -7.24 -21.24 6.70
N LYS A 30 -7.73 -21.50 7.92
CA LYS A 30 -8.83 -22.46 8.17
C LYS A 30 -9.94 -22.35 7.13
N TRP A 31 -10.41 -21.14 6.83
CA TRP A 31 -11.56 -20.93 5.94
C TRP A 31 -11.26 -21.25 4.46
N ALA A 32 -10.00 -21.18 4.03
CA ALA A 32 -9.59 -21.68 2.71
C ALA A 32 -9.68 -23.22 2.66
N ILE A 33 -9.32 -23.90 3.75
CA ILE A 33 -9.46 -25.37 3.87
C ILE A 33 -10.93 -25.79 3.99
N GLU A 34 -11.78 -25.00 4.66
CA GLU A 34 -13.24 -25.23 4.67
C GLU A 34 -13.84 -25.11 3.25
N ALA A 35 -13.40 -24.14 2.44
CA ALA A 35 -13.82 -24.05 1.04
C ALA A 35 -13.39 -25.28 0.22
N LYS A 36 -12.13 -25.75 0.38
CA LYS A 36 -11.66 -26.99 -0.26
C LYS A 36 -12.51 -28.21 0.13
N ARG A 37 -12.83 -28.37 1.42
CA ARG A 37 -13.58 -29.51 1.96
C ARG A 37 -15.05 -29.48 1.58
N ASN A 38 -15.71 -28.35 1.78
CA ASN A 38 -17.17 -28.26 1.80
C ASN A 38 -17.76 -27.72 0.49
N ARG A 39 -16.93 -27.10 -0.37
CA ARG A 39 -17.32 -26.62 -1.72
C ARG A 39 -16.51 -27.22 -2.87
N ASN A 40 -15.59 -28.15 -2.59
CA ASN A 40 -14.60 -28.65 -3.56
C ASN A 40 -13.78 -27.52 -4.23
N ALA A 41 -13.61 -26.40 -3.54
CA ALA A 41 -12.94 -25.22 -4.09
C ALA A 41 -11.48 -25.54 -4.45
N LYS A 42 -11.02 -25.03 -5.59
CA LYS A 42 -9.64 -25.27 -6.07
C LYS A 42 -8.69 -24.16 -5.67
N MET A 43 -7.44 -24.52 -5.43
CA MET A 43 -6.40 -23.65 -4.88
C MET A 43 -5.13 -23.74 -5.74
N ILE A 44 -4.80 -22.64 -6.42
CA ILE A 44 -3.49 -22.44 -7.04
C ILE A 44 -2.63 -21.64 -6.06
N VAL A 45 -1.40 -22.08 -5.81
CA VAL A 45 -0.38 -21.33 -5.08
C VAL A 45 0.75 -20.94 -6.04
N VAL A 46 1.06 -19.64 -6.08
CA VAL A 46 2.14 -19.07 -6.92
C VAL A 46 3.10 -18.32 -6.00
N ASP A 47 4.25 -18.92 -5.74
CA ASP A 47 5.29 -18.44 -4.79
C ASP A 47 6.66 -18.88 -5.32
N PRO A 48 7.75 -18.11 -5.14
CA PRO A 48 9.10 -18.54 -5.51
C PRO A 48 9.59 -19.81 -4.79
N ARG A 49 8.85 -20.33 -3.80
CA ARG A 49 9.19 -21.53 -3.01
C ARG A 49 7.97 -22.42 -2.79
N PHE A 50 8.20 -23.72 -2.64
CA PHE A 50 7.19 -24.63 -2.11
C PHE A 50 7.02 -24.39 -0.59
N THR A 51 5.96 -23.68 -0.21
CA THR A 51 5.62 -23.28 1.16
C THR A 51 4.67 -24.26 1.86
N ARG A 52 4.38 -24.05 3.16
CA ARG A 52 3.33 -24.82 3.85
C ARG A 52 1.93 -24.57 3.26
N THR A 53 1.71 -23.42 2.61
CA THR A 53 0.48 -23.21 1.81
C THR A 53 0.50 -24.06 0.54
N ALA A 54 1.62 -24.08 -0.20
CA ALA A 54 1.76 -24.87 -1.43
C ALA A 54 1.51 -26.37 -1.21
N ALA A 55 1.89 -26.90 -0.03
CA ALA A 55 1.61 -28.27 0.38
C ALA A 55 0.11 -28.64 0.50
N THR A 56 -0.81 -27.66 0.43
CA THR A 56 -2.27 -27.86 0.47
C THR A 56 -2.99 -27.48 -0.83
N ALA A 57 -2.24 -26.98 -1.82
CA ALA A 57 -2.76 -26.55 -3.11
C ALA A 57 -3.19 -27.74 -3.99
N ASP A 58 -4.09 -27.48 -4.93
CA ASP A 58 -4.35 -28.41 -6.05
C ASP A 58 -3.30 -28.22 -7.15
N MET A 59 -2.67 -27.04 -7.20
CA MET A 59 -1.61 -26.70 -8.15
C MET A 59 -0.61 -25.73 -7.54
N PHE A 60 0.68 -26.01 -7.66
CA PHE A 60 1.76 -25.10 -7.28
C PHE A 60 2.55 -24.68 -8.51
N LEU A 61 2.86 -23.38 -8.61
CA LEU A 61 3.73 -22.79 -9.62
C LEU A 61 4.89 -22.07 -8.93
N GLN A 62 6.12 -22.48 -9.23
CA GLN A 62 7.29 -21.71 -8.81
C GLN A 62 7.47 -20.52 -9.74
N ILE A 63 7.35 -19.30 -9.21
CA ILE A 63 7.53 -18.06 -9.96
C ILE A 63 8.90 -17.44 -9.69
N ARG A 64 9.49 -16.75 -10.68
CA ARG A 64 10.59 -15.82 -10.41
C ARG A 64 10.08 -14.65 -9.58
N ALA A 65 10.73 -14.35 -8.45
CA ALA A 65 10.35 -13.20 -7.65
C ALA A 65 10.41 -11.89 -8.46
N ALA A 66 9.43 -10.99 -8.23
CA ALA A 66 9.25 -9.74 -8.96
C ALA A 66 8.86 -9.88 -10.45
N SER A 67 8.23 -10.99 -10.84
CA SER A 67 7.64 -11.19 -12.18
C SER A 67 6.10 -11.28 -12.20
N ASP A 68 5.46 -10.95 -11.07
CA ASP A 68 4.03 -11.11 -10.84
C ASP A 68 3.13 -10.37 -11.85
N ILE A 69 3.55 -9.21 -12.37
CA ILE A 69 2.78 -8.46 -13.39
C ILE A 69 2.73 -9.25 -14.71
N ALA A 70 3.81 -9.94 -15.10
CA ALA A 70 3.82 -10.78 -16.30
C ALA A 70 2.79 -11.91 -16.18
N PHE A 71 2.78 -12.63 -15.06
CA PHE A 71 1.83 -13.72 -14.81
C PHE A 71 0.36 -13.24 -14.78
N LEU A 72 0.06 -12.19 -14.01
CA LEU A 72 -1.31 -11.66 -13.88
C LEU A 72 -1.79 -10.98 -15.17
N GLY A 73 -0.91 -10.29 -15.89
CA GLY A 73 -1.21 -9.73 -17.21
C GLY A 73 -1.46 -10.82 -18.25
N GLY A 74 -0.75 -11.94 -18.16
CA GLY A 74 -1.04 -13.14 -18.93
C GLY A 74 -2.42 -13.73 -18.60
N MET A 75 -2.82 -13.77 -17.33
CA MET A 75 -4.18 -14.19 -16.94
C MET A 75 -5.27 -13.24 -17.49
N ILE A 76 -5.01 -11.94 -17.55
CA ILE A 76 -5.91 -10.96 -18.19
C ILE A 76 -6.01 -11.22 -19.70
N ASN A 77 -4.89 -11.42 -20.39
CA ASN A 77 -4.85 -11.78 -21.80
C ASN A 77 -5.65 -13.06 -22.06
N TYR A 78 -5.36 -14.14 -21.32
CA TYR A 78 -6.07 -15.41 -21.41
C TYR A 78 -7.58 -15.26 -21.19
N ALA A 79 -8.00 -14.51 -20.17
CA ALA A 79 -9.41 -14.30 -19.87
C ALA A 79 -10.15 -13.58 -21.02
N ILE A 80 -9.54 -12.55 -21.61
CA ILE A 80 -10.10 -11.82 -22.74
C ILE A 80 -10.12 -12.70 -24.00
N ALA A 81 -9.02 -13.41 -24.29
CA ALA A 81 -8.89 -14.25 -25.49
C ALA A 81 -9.84 -15.46 -25.50
N ASN A 82 -10.16 -16.02 -24.33
CA ASN A 82 -11.03 -17.20 -24.18
C ASN A 82 -12.47 -16.83 -23.73
N ASN A 83 -12.85 -15.55 -23.86
CA ASN A 83 -14.17 -15.01 -23.48
C ASN A 83 -14.62 -15.37 -22.04
N ARG A 84 -13.67 -15.45 -21.09
CA ARG A 84 -13.91 -15.75 -19.68
C ARG A 84 -14.27 -14.47 -18.90
N LEU A 85 -15.27 -13.72 -19.38
CA LEU A 85 -15.58 -12.37 -18.90
C LEU A 85 -16.99 -12.29 -18.32
N ALA A 86 -17.14 -11.52 -17.23
CA ALA A 86 -18.43 -11.20 -16.63
C ALA A 86 -19.06 -9.98 -17.34
N HIS A 87 -19.51 -10.13 -18.59
CA HIS A 87 -19.88 -9.00 -19.48
C HIS A 87 -20.83 -7.96 -18.85
N ASP A 88 -21.95 -8.37 -18.26
CA ASP A 88 -22.90 -7.41 -17.66
C ASP A 88 -22.29 -6.67 -16.46
N TYR A 89 -21.50 -7.36 -15.63
CA TYR A 89 -20.74 -6.75 -14.54
C TYR A 89 -19.69 -5.77 -15.10
N LEU A 90 -19.00 -6.16 -16.17
CA LEU A 90 -17.93 -5.40 -16.80
C LEU A 90 -18.44 -4.06 -17.36
N VAL A 91 -19.55 -4.08 -18.09
CA VAL A 91 -20.16 -2.89 -18.71
C VAL A 91 -20.80 -1.97 -17.67
N ASN A 92 -21.49 -2.51 -16.66
CA ASN A 92 -22.27 -1.70 -15.71
C ASN A 92 -21.48 -1.26 -14.46
N TYR A 93 -20.53 -2.06 -13.99
CA TYR A 93 -19.85 -1.84 -12.70
C TYR A 93 -18.37 -1.53 -12.82
N THR A 94 -17.84 -1.40 -14.04
CA THR A 94 -16.47 -0.96 -14.28
C THR A 94 -16.43 0.17 -15.30
N ASN A 95 -15.32 0.91 -15.35
CA ASN A 95 -15.11 1.92 -16.39
C ASN A 95 -14.75 1.34 -17.77
N ALA A 96 -14.95 0.03 -18.03
CA ALA A 96 -14.66 -0.63 -19.32
C ALA A 96 -15.24 0.10 -20.55
N ALA A 97 -16.47 0.60 -20.42
CA ALA A 97 -17.18 1.33 -21.45
C ALA A 97 -16.72 2.79 -21.61
N PHE A 98 -16.04 3.37 -20.62
CA PHE A 98 -15.67 4.79 -20.66
C PHE A 98 -14.60 5.06 -21.71
N ILE A 99 -14.68 6.21 -22.36
CA ILE A 99 -13.73 6.63 -23.38
C ILE A 99 -12.56 7.37 -22.72
N VAL A 100 -11.34 6.94 -23.01
CA VAL A 100 -10.11 7.63 -22.60
C VAL A 100 -9.83 8.78 -23.57
N LYS A 101 -9.36 9.89 -23.00
CA LYS A 101 -9.08 11.14 -23.69
C LYS A 101 -8.09 10.98 -24.85
N GLU A 102 -8.25 11.78 -25.89
CA GLU A 102 -7.31 11.83 -27.00
C GLU A 102 -5.86 12.15 -26.55
N GLY A 103 -4.88 11.64 -27.31
CA GLY A 103 -3.45 11.78 -27.01
C GLY A 103 -2.89 10.77 -26.00
N PHE A 104 -3.72 9.96 -25.33
CA PHE A 104 -3.24 8.87 -24.49
C PHE A 104 -2.49 7.80 -25.30
N LYS A 105 -1.31 7.39 -24.83
CA LYS A 105 -0.49 6.32 -25.42
C LYS A 105 -0.18 5.23 -24.41
N LEU A 106 -0.21 3.99 -24.88
CA LEU A 106 0.25 2.81 -24.14
C LEU A 106 1.79 2.73 -24.17
N PRO A 107 2.42 2.02 -23.21
CA PRO A 107 3.87 1.93 -23.06
C PRO A 107 4.44 0.88 -24.00
N GLU A 108 4.34 1.13 -25.30
CA GLU A 108 4.78 0.22 -26.36
C GLU A 108 6.33 0.09 -26.40
N ASP A 109 7.03 1.10 -25.88
CA ASP A 109 8.48 1.16 -25.58
C ASP A 109 8.81 1.07 -24.08
N GLY A 110 7.81 0.84 -23.23
CA GLY A 110 7.90 0.93 -21.77
C GLY A 110 7.54 2.30 -21.17
N LEU A 111 7.07 3.29 -21.94
CA LEU A 111 6.73 4.63 -21.47
C LEU A 111 5.32 5.09 -21.90
N TYR A 112 4.49 5.46 -20.94
CA TYR A 112 3.17 6.06 -21.21
C TYR A 112 3.28 7.46 -21.85
N SER A 113 2.18 7.97 -22.43
CA SER A 113 2.11 9.37 -22.87
C SER A 113 2.45 10.33 -21.72
N GLY A 114 3.32 11.32 -22.02
CA GLY A 114 3.67 12.40 -21.09
C GLY A 114 4.94 12.21 -20.26
N PHE A 115 5.77 11.17 -20.50
CA PHE A 115 7.01 10.99 -19.75
C PHE A 115 8.03 12.11 -20.00
N ASN A 116 8.64 12.62 -18.92
CA ASN A 116 9.81 13.50 -18.98
C ASN A 116 11.05 12.74 -18.46
N PRO A 117 12.05 12.42 -19.32
CA PRO A 117 13.22 11.65 -18.92
C PRO A 117 14.22 12.43 -18.05
N GLN A 118 14.19 13.78 -18.06
CA GLN A 118 15.05 14.61 -17.21
C GLN A 118 14.54 14.70 -15.76
N THR A 119 13.23 14.67 -15.54
CA THR A 119 12.62 14.77 -14.20
C THR A 119 12.17 13.42 -13.63
N GLN A 120 12.05 12.39 -14.47
CA GLN A 120 11.49 11.08 -14.10
C GLN A 120 10.07 11.20 -13.51
N VAL A 121 9.23 11.98 -14.20
CA VAL A 121 7.83 12.23 -13.88
C VAL A 121 7.01 12.23 -15.18
N TYR A 122 5.77 11.75 -15.12
CA TYR A 122 4.79 11.86 -16.19
C TYR A 122 3.92 13.12 -16.02
N ASP A 123 3.70 13.87 -17.09
CA ASP A 123 2.44 14.60 -17.26
C ASP A 123 1.31 13.60 -17.52
N LYS A 124 0.20 13.76 -16.80
CA LYS A 124 -0.95 12.85 -16.78
C LYS A 124 -2.20 13.51 -17.36
N SER A 125 -2.05 14.66 -18.02
CA SER A 125 -3.13 15.42 -18.70
C SER A 125 -3.92 14.63 -19.76
N THR A 126 -3.28 13.59 -20.33
CA THR A 126 -3.87 12.63 -21.28
C THR A 126 -4.44 11.38 -20.59
N TRP A 127 -4.08 11.11 -19.33
CA TRP A 127 -4.54 9.92 -18.60
C TRP A 127 -5.93 10.14 -18.00
N ASN A 128 -6.87 10.69 -18.77
CA ASN A 128 -8.19 11.12 -18.29
C ASN A 128 -9.31 10.50 -19.14
N TYR A 129 -10.56 10.64 -18.70
CA TYR A 129 -11.70 10.34 -19.56
C TYR A 129 -11.95 11.47 -20.57
N GLU A 130 -12.59 11.12 -21.68
CA GLU A 130 -13.17 12.06 -22.62
C GLU A 130 -14.54 12.57 -22.11
N GLU A 131 -14.92 13.80 -22.47
CA GLU A 131 -16.23 14.37 -22.16
C GLU A 131 -17.18 14.25 -23.37
N GLY A 132 -18.44 13.88 -23.15
CA GLY A 132 -19.43 13.80 -24.26
C GLY A 132 -20.56 12.78 -24.15
N GLY A 133 -20.71 12.04 -23.05
CA GLY A 133 -21.81 11.09 -22.85
C GLY A 133 -21.85 9.92 -23.87
N ASN A 134 -23.05 9.50 -24.27
CA ASN A 134 -23.23 8.25 -25.01
C ASN A 134 -22.68 8.30 -26.45
N LEU A 135 -21.66 7.48 -26.74
CA LEU A 135 -21.08 7.24 -28.07
C LEU A 135 -21.34 5.82 -28.59
N THR A 136 -22.18 5.03 -27.92
CA THR A 136 -22.50 3.65 -28.31
C THR A 136 -23.00 3.56 -29.75
N GLY A 137 -22.38 2.71 -30.56
CA GLY A 137 -22.74 2.53 -31.98
C GLY A 137 -22.39 3.69 -32.91
N LYS A 138 -21.81 4.78 -32.42
CA LYS A 138 -21.30 5.87 -33.27
C LYS A 138 -19.95 5.48 -33.87
N ALA A 139 -19.74 5.76 -35.15
CA ALA A 139 -18.42 5.64 -35.75
C ALA A 139 -17.44 6.58 -35.04
N ALA A 140 -16.27 6.08 -34.63
CA ALA A 140 -15.21 6.92 -34.11
C ALA A 140 -14.78 7.90 -35.21
N ALA A 141 -14.65 9.19 -34.88
CA ALA A 141 -14.06 10.15 -35.79
C ALA A 141 -12.64 9.68 -36.16
N ALA A 142 -12.27 9.79 -37.44
CA ALA A 142 -11.04 9.21 -37.96
C ALA A 142 -9.79 9.93 -37.43
N SER A 143 -9.32 9.52 -36.25
CA SER A 143 -8.05 9.96 -35.69
C SER A 143 -6.92 9.60 -36.64
N ALA A 144 -6.16 10.60 -37.11
CA ALA A 144 -5.06 10.39 -38.04
C ALA A 144 -4.05 9.38 -37.46
N ALA A 145 -3.94 8.22 -38.09
CA ALA A 145 -3.04 7.16 -37.64
C ALA A 145 -1.58 7.62 -37.80
N PRO A 146 -0.71 7.41 -36.79
CA PRO A 146 0.72 7.46 -37.02
C PRO A 146 1.08 6.41 -38.08
N ALA A 147 1.85 6.80 -39.10
CA ALA A 147 2.23 5.87 -40.15
C ALA A 147 2.99 4.66 -39.56
N ALA A 148 2.52 3.45 -39.85
CA ALA A 148 3.22 2.24 -39.45
C ALA A 148 4.58 2.20 -40.14
N ALA A 149 5.66 2.14 -39.36
CA ALA A 149 7.00 1.95 -39.90
C ALA A 149 7.05 0.58 -40.64
N PRO A 150 7.48 0.53 -41.92
CA PRO A 150 7.50 -0.72 -42.67
C PRO A 150 8.52 -1.68 -42.07
N ALA A 151 8.16 -2.96 -41.99
CA ALA A 151 9.03 -4.00 -41.47
C ALA A 151 10.28 -4.15 -42.35
N SER A 152 11.46 -3.94 -41.77
CA SER A 152 12.74 -4.12 -42.46
C SER A 152 13.02 -5.61 -42.71
N GLN A 153 13.05 -5.99 -43.98
CA GLN A 153 13.56 -7.31 -44.37
C GLN A 153 15.09 -7.39 -44.13
N PRO A 154 15.64 -8.57 -43.79
CA PRO A 154 17.07 -8.73 -43.55
C PRO A 154 17.86 -8.70 -44.87
N ALA A 155 18.87 -7.83 -44.95
CA ALA A 155 19.87 -7.85 -46.02
C ALA A 155 21.01 -8.85 -45.68
N PRO A 156 21.59 -9.55 -46.68
CA PRO A 156 22.63 -10.56 -46.46
C PRO A 156 24.01 -9.94 -46.15
N ALA A 157 24.91 -10.77 -45.60
CA ALA A 157 26.22 -10.34 -45.12
C ALA A 157 27.26 -10.15 -46.24
N GLY A 158 28.11 -9.13 -46.08
CA GLY A 158 29.29 -8.84 -46.91
C GLY A 158 30.24 -7.88 -46.16
N ALA A 159 31.54 -7.96 -46.44
CA ALA A 159 32.62 -7.28 -45.68
C ALA A 159 33.79 -6.91 -46.62
N PRO A 160 34.84 -6.15 -46.20
CA PRO A 160 34.97 -5.24 -45.06
C PRO A 160 35.59 -3.85 -45.41
N ALA A 161 35.78 -3.01 -44.37
CA ALA A 161 36.86 -2.02 -44.17
C ALA A 161 36.91 -0.67 -44.94
N ALA A 162 37.02 0.43 -44.17
CA ALA A 162 38.03 1.50 -44.32
C ALA A 162 38.08 2.43 -43.09
N LYS A 163 39.24 3.05 -42.81
CA LYS A 163 39.41 4.25 -41.96
C LYS A 163 39.76 5.45 -42.86
N PRO A 164 39.52 6.69 -42.43
CA PRO A 164 40.66 7.59 -42.15
C PRO A 164 40.50 8.37 -40.82
N ALA A 165 41.36 9.37 -40.55
CA ALA A 165 41.45 10.05 -39.25
C ALA A 165 42.03 11.49 -39.29
N ALA A 166 41.78 12.23 -38.20
CA ALA A 166 42.55 13.36 -37.64
C ALA A 166 42.51 14.78 -38.30
N GLY A 167 42.64 15.81 -37.42
CA GLY A 167 42.81 17.24 -37.74
C GLY A 167 41.54 18.12 -37.55
N GLY A 168 41.58 19.35 -37.02
CA GLY A 168 42.64 20.03 -36.24
C GLY A 168 42.54 21.58 -36.17
N ALA A 169 42.40 22.14 -34.95
CA ALA A 169 42.63 23.56 -34.54
C ALA A 169 41.82 24.73 -35.19
N GLY A 170 41.71 25.90 -34.51
CA GLY A 170 41.13 27.14 -35.11
C GLY A 170 40.63 28.26 -34.16
N ALA A 171 41.54 29.07 -33.60
CA ALA A 171 41.38 30.19 -32.65
C ALA A 171 40.31 31.33 -32.85
N GLY A 172 39.98 32.02 -31.74
CA GLY A 172 39.78 33.49 -31.62
C GLY A 172 38.35 34.09 -31.58
N SER A 173 38.05 35.31 -31.09
CA SER A 173 38.56 36.10 -29.92
C SER A 173 37.95 37.53 -29.83
N ALA A 174 37.81 38.09 -28.61
CA ALA A 174 37.70 39.53 -28.22
C ALA A 174 36.36 40.31 -28.47
N GLY A 175 36.09 41.36 -27.67
CA GLY A 175 34.94 42.28 -27.88
C GLY A 175 34.36 43.15 -26.72
N SER A 176 35.14 43.68 -25.75
CA SER A 176 34.66 44.66 -24.73
C SER A 176 34.57 46.12 -25.28
N PRO A 177 33.85 47.11 -24.67
CA PRO A 177 34.20 47.85 -23.42
C PRO A 177 33.00 48.18 -22.47
N THR A 178 33.07 48.41 -21.13
CA THR A 178 33.62 49.51 -20.26
C THR A 178 32.98 50.91 -20.43
N HIS A 179 32.87 51.87 -19.46
CA HIS A 179 33.17 52.04 -18.01
C HIS A 179 31.91 52.64 -17.27
N THR A 180 31.80 53.29 -16.09
CA THR A 180 32.59 53.74 -14.88
C THR A 180 31.52 54.08 -13.80
N ALA A 181 31.55 53.71 -12.50
CA ALA A 181 32.44 54.02 -11.35
C ALA A 181 32.12 55.30 -10.53
N SER A 182 31.67 55.16 -9.26
CA SER A 182 31.91 56.08 -8.12
C SER A 182 31.49 55.48 -6.75
N SER A 183 31.98 56.07 -5.65
CA SER A 183 31.89 55.69 -4.22
C SER A 183 31.73 56.99 -3.36
N PRO A 184 31.46 57.01 -2.02
CA PRO A 184 31.73 55.97 -1.02
C PRO A 184 30.74 55.77 0.18
N GLY A 185 30.84 54.59 0.81
CA GLY A 185 31.07 54.40 2.26
C GLY A 185 30.01 54.74 3.33
N SER A 186 29.56 53.72 4.07
CA SER A 186 29.65 53.71 5.55
C SER A 186 29.55 52.28 6.15
N THR A 187 30.16 52.12 7.33
CA THR A 187 30.36 50.92 8.14
C THR A 187 29.09 50.16 8.59
N GLY A 188 29.16 48.82 8.62
CA GLY A 188 28.22 47.98 9.36
C GLY A 188 28.60 46.49 9.32
N ALA A 189 29.02 45.91 10.45
CA ALA A 189 29.50 44.53 10.53
C ALA A 189 28.43 43.56 11.05
N GLY A 190 28.37 42.35 10.47
CA GLY A 190 27.46 41.27 10.91
C GLY A 190 27.57 40.06 9.99
N GLY A 191 28.40 39.07 10.35
CA GLY A 191 28.66 37.90 9.51
C GLY A 191 27.56 36.84 9.58
N GLY A 192 27.06 36.40 8.42
CA GLY A 192 26.21 35.21 8.27
C GLY A 192 26.82 34.28 7.23
N GLY A 193 27.21 33.07 7.65
CA GLY A 193 27.83 32.09 6.75
C GLY A 193 26.86 31.54 5.70
N GLU A 194 27.32 31.37 4.46
CA GLU A 194 26.49 30.95 3.33
C GLU A 194 25.98 29.50 3.45
N ALA A 195 24.71 29.29 3.11
CA ALA A 195 24.18 27.97 2.86
C ALA A 195 24.50 27.53 1.41
N PRO A 196 25.19 26.40 1.18
CA PRO A 196 25.61 25.99 -0.16
C PRO A 196 24.40 25.61 -1.04
N LYS A 197 24.30 26.24 -2.21
CA LYS A 197 23.31 25.91 -3.24
C LYS A 197 23.66 24.55 -3.87
N GLY A 198 22.77 23.57 -3.74
CA GLY A 198 22.93 22.23 -4.32
C GLY A 198 21.64 21.73 -4.99
N PHE A 199 21.77 21.13 -6.17
CA PHE A 199 20.66 20.57 -6.95
C PHE A 199 19.96 19.41 -6.22
N TYR A 200 18.64 19.32 -6.38
CA TYR A 200 17.84 18.15 -6.00
C TYR A 200 16.85 17.80 -7.13
N PRO A 201 16.90 16.58 -7.70
CA PRO A 201 15.79 16.08 -8.52
C PRO A 201 14.60 15.75 -7.61
N THR A 202 13.44 16.37 -7.85
CA THR A 202 12.28 16.30 -6.96
C THR A 202 11.34 15.14 -7.31
N ALA A 203 11.14 14.22 -6.36
CA ALA A 203 10.02 13.29 -6.42
C ALA A 203 8.71 14.06 -6.13
N ALA A 204 7.96 14.41 -7.18
CA ALA A 204 6.80 15.27 -7.07
C ALA A 204 5.61 14.62 -6.32
N VAL A 205 5.46 14.95 -5.03
CA VAL A 205 4.13 15.32 -4.53
C VAL A 205 3.78 16.65 -5.21
N VAL A 206 2.57 16.79 -5.77
CA VAL A 206 2.22 17.94 -6.63
C VAL A 206 1.97 19.19 -5.79
N ALA A 207 3.07 19.92 -5.53
CA ALA A 207 3.09 21.27 -4.97
C ALA A 207 4.14 22.09 -5.74
N GLY A 208 3.85 22.40 -7.00
CA GLY A 208 4.76 23.16 -7.86
C GLY A 208 4.95 24.61 -7.37
N LYS A 209 6.21 25.05 -7.24
CA LYS A 209 6.58 26.46 -7.13
C LYS A 209 7.29 26.87 -8.41
N GLY A 210 6.91 27.99 -9.03
CA GLY A 210 7.72 28.62 -10.09
C GLY A 210 7.05 28.90 -11.43
N SER A 211 5.74 28.70 -11.60
CA SER A 211 4.98 29.33 -12.70
C SER A 211 3.50 29.47 -12.33
N ALA A 212 2.79 30.38 -13.00
CA ALA A 212 1.33 30.44 -12.98
C ALA A 212 0.74 29.34 -13.89
N GLY A 213 0.99 28.07 -13.51
CA GLY A 213 0.53 26.90 -14.25
C GLY A 213 -1.00 26.78 -14.25
N ALA A 214 -1.53 26.19 -15.32
CA ALA A 214 -2.95 25.84 -15.40
C ALA A 214 -3.38 24.95 -14.20
N PRO A 215 -4.62 25.05 -13.71
CA PRO A 215 -5.10 24.22 -12.61
C PRO A 215 -4.97 22.73 -12.94
N PRO A 216 -4.67 21.87 -11.94
CA PRO A 216 -4.48 20.45 -12.18
C PRO A 216 -5.74 19.81 -12.79
N PRO A 217 -5.60 18.91 -13.78
CA PRO A 217 -6.74 18.35 -14.51
C PRO A 217 -7.67 17.58 -13.59
N THR A 218 -8.96 17.93 -13.63
CA THR A 218 -10.06 17.21 -12.98
C THR A 218 -10.61 16.12 -13.89
N LEU A 219 -11.42 15.21 -13.33
CA LEU A 219 -12.25 14.32 -14.14
C LEU A 219 -13.38 15.14 -14.80
N PRO A 220 -13.84 14.80 -16.02
CA PRO A 220 -14.97 15.49 -16.65
C PRO A 220 -16.30 15.14 -15.95
N PRO A 221 -17.25 16.09 -15.82
CA PRO A 221 -18.53 15.82 -15.16
C PRO A 221 -19.40 14.84 -15.95
N ASN A 222 -19.42 14.94 -17.28
CA ASN A 222 -20.19 14.05 -18.17
C ASN A 222 -19.26 13.14 -19.01
N VAL A 223 -18.85 12.02 -18.41
CA VAL A 223 -17.93 11.05 -19.02
C VAL A 223 -18.52 10.44 -20.30
N ALA A 224 -17.75 10.45 -21.39
CA ALA A 224 -18.11 9.77 -22.62
C ALA A 224 -17.96 8.24 -22.49
N TYR A 225 -18.88 7.48 -23.10
CA TYR A 225 -18.91 6.02 -22.99
C TYR A 225 -19.48 5.30 -24.23
N ASP A 226 -19.10 4.03 -24.40
CA ASP A 226 -19.62 3.10 -25.42
C ASP A 226 -19.91 1.74 -24.76
N LEU A 227 -21.20 1.38 -24.65
CA LEU A 227 -21.62 0.10 -24.04
C LEU A 227 -21.36 -1.11 -24.93
N SER A 228 -21.11 -0.93 -26.23
CA SER A 228 -20.73 -2.02 -27.14
C SER A 228 -19.28 -2.47 -26.95
N LEU A 229 -18.48 -1.69 -26.22
CA LEU A 229 -17.04 -1.88 -26.00
C LEU A 229 -16.21 -1.94 -27.30
N GLN A 230 -16.69 -1.35 -28.41
CA GLN A 230 -16.00 -1.37 -29.71
C GLN A 230 -15.19 -0.11 -30.00
N HIS A 231 -15.51 1.03 -29.37
CA HIS A 231 -14.82 2.30 -29.61
C HIS A 231 -13.31 2.16 -29.29
N PRO A 232 -12.38 2.53 -30.19
CA PRO A 232 -10.95 2.19 -30.06
C PRO A 232 -10.24 2.89 -28.90
N ARG A 233 -10.83 3.94 -28.33
CA ARG A 233 -10.38 4.58 -27.08
C ARG A 233 -11.16 4.17 -25.82
N CYS A 234 -12.11 3.23 -25.90
CA CYS A 234 -12.74 2.74 -24.67
C CYS A 234 -11.71 1.97 -23.81
N VAL A 235 -11.89 2.01 -22.49
CA VAL A 235 -10.97 1.36 -21.55
C VAL A 235 -10.79 -0.13 -21.87
N PHE A 236 -11.83 -0.83 -22.32
CA PHE A 236 -11.74 -2.25 -22.68
C PHE A 236 -10.82 -2.52 -23.89
N GLN A 237 -10.91 -1.74 -24.97
CA GLN A 237 -10.05 -1.93 -26.14
C GLN A 237 -8.60 -1.53 -25.85
N LEU A 238 -8.38 -0.49 -25.05
CA LEU A 238 -7.04 -0.10 -24.59
C LEU A 238 -6.43 -1.16 -23.65
N LEU A 239 -7.22 -1.74 -22.75
CA LEU A 239 -6.84 -2.85 -21.88
C LEU A 239 -6.46 -4.10 -22.69
N LYS A 240 -7.27 -4.44 -23.70
CA LYS A 240 -7.02 -5.54 -24.63
C LYS A 240 -5.73 -5.33 -25.43
N ARG A 241 -5.45 -4.10 -25.90
CA ARG A 241 -4.18 -3.77 -26.58
C ARG A 241 -2.99 -3.85 -25.62
N GLN A 242 -3.11 -3.31 -24.39
CA GLN A 242 -2.07 -3.33 -23.35
C GLN A 242 -1.58 -4.74 -23.05
N TYR A 243 -2.50 -5.66 -22.78
CA TYR A 243 -2.18 -7.03 -22.38
C TYR A 243 -1.96 -8.02 -23.52
N SER A 244 -2.21 -7.64 -24.79
CA SER A 244 -1.97 -8.51 -25.96
C SER A 244 -0.54 -9.07 -26.02
N ARG A 245 0.45 -8.29 -25.58
CA ARG A 245 1.88 -8.62 -25.49
C ARG A 245 2.22 -9.68 -24.43
N TYR A 246 1.34 -9.90 -23.46
CA TYR A 246 1.52 -10.85 -22.36
C TYR A 246 1.08 -12.26 -22.78
N THR A 247 1.70 -12.79 -23.85
CA THR A 247 1.40 -14.13 -24.37
C THR A 247 1.93 -15.22 -23.42
N PRO A 248 1.44 -16.48 -23.49
CA PRO A 248 1.95 -17.59 -22.67
C PRO A 248 3.46 -17.81 -22.78
N GLU A 249 4.05 -17.53 -23.94
CA GLU A 249 5.50 -17.59 -24.21
C GLU A 249 6.24 -16.45 -23.50
N MET A 250 5.68 -15.23 -23.50
CA MET A 250 6.26 -14.10 -22.76
C MET A 250 6.15 -14.31 -21.24
N VAL A 251 5.05 -14.90 -20.76
CA VAL A 251 4.91 -15.32 -19.36
C VAL A 251 6.00 -16.33 -19.01
N GLU A 252 6.19 -17.39 -19.80
CA GLU A 252 7.25 -18.38 -19.58
C GLU A 252 8.64 -17.72 -19.57
N LYS A 253 8.95 -16.89 -20.58
CA LYS A 253 10.23 -16.18 -20.72
C LYS A 253 10.58 -15.30 -19.51
N VAL A 254 9.60 -14.59 -18.95
CA VAL A 254 9.79 -13.59 -17.88
C VAL A 254 9.65 -14.19 -16.48
N THR A 255 8.78 -15.19 -16.29
CA THR A 255 8.46 -15.77 -14.97
C THR A 255 9.19 -17.08 -14.69
N GLY A 256 9.61 -17.80 -15.74
CA GLY A 256 10.14 -19.17 -15.65
C GLY A 256 9.10 -20.24 -15.29
N ILE A 257 7.81 -19.90 -15.27
CA ILE A 257 6.72 -20.88 -15.18
C ILE A 257 6.51 -21.49 -16.58
N PRO A 258 6.59 -22.82 -16.75
CA PRO A 258 6.37 -23.45 -18.06
C PRO A 258 5.02 -23.09 -18.68
N LYS A 259 5.00 -22.81 -19.98
CA LYS A 259 3.84 -22.35 -20.75
C LYS A 259 2.61 -23.25 -20.54
N ASP A 260 2.79 -24.57 -20.51
CA ASP A 260 1.70 -25.52 -20.31
C ASP A 260 1.10 -25.43 -18.89
N GLN A 261 1.94 -25.21 -17.88
CA GLN A 261 1.52 -25.03 -16.48
C GLN A 261 0.83 -23.68 -16.30
N PHE A 262 1.34 -22.62 -16.91
CA PHE A 262 0.65 -21.33 -16.95
C PHE A 262 -0.74 -21.45 -17.58
N LEU A 263 -0.86 -22.09 -18.75
CA LEU A 263 -2.15 -22.28 -19.44
C LEU A 263 -3.15 -23.09 -18.61
N LYS A 264 -2.70 -24.17 -17.96
CA LYS A 264 -3.52 -24.97 -17.03
C LYS A 264 -4.03 -24.13 -15.84
N ALA A 265 -3.18 -23.28 -15.27
CA ALA A 265 -3.55 -22.39 -14.18
C ALA A 265 -4.49 -21.26 -14.62
N ALA A 266 -4.30 -20.72 -15.83
CA ALA A 266 -5.14 -19.68 -16.40
C ALA A 266 -6.56 -20.19 -16.71
N ASP A 267 -6.71 -21.37 -17.32
CA ASP A 267 -8.03 -21.98 -17.51
C ASP A 267 -8.67 -22.30 -16.16
N LEU A 268 -7.95 -22.96 -15.24
CA LEU A 268 -8.48 -23.33 -13.93
C LEU A 268 -8.97 -22.12 -13.12
N PHE A 269 -8.20 -21.03 -13.07
CA PHE A 269 -8.62 -19.82 -12.34
C PHE A 269 -9.77 -19.08 -13.03
N THR A 270 -9.74 -18.97 -14.36
CA THR A 270 -10.80 -18.29 -15.11
C THR A 270 -12.05 -19.15 -15.33
N SER A 271 -12.01 -20.44 -14.99
CA SER A 271 -13.14 -21.39 -15.11
C SER A 271 -14.41 -20.96 -14.36
N VAL A 272 -14.30 -20.06 -13.37
CA VAL A 272 -15.45 -19.43 -12.71
C VAL A 272 -16.27 -18.52 -13.63
N ARG A 273 -15.74 -18.13 -14.80
CA ARG A 273 -16.45 -17.45 -15.90
C ARG A 273 -16.40 -18.26 -17.20
N LYS A 274 -16.27 -19.58 -17.10
CA LYS A 274 -16.56 -20.44 -18.25
C LYS A 274 -18.04 -20.25 -18.64
N ASP A 275 -18.28 -20.15 -19.95
CA ASP A 275 -19.60 -20.01 -20.58
C ASP A 275 -20.42 -18.80 -20.06
N GLY A 276 -19.75 -17.78 -19.51
CA GLY A 276 -20.38 -16.58 -18.94
C GLY A 276 -21.05 -16.78 -17.56
N ASP A 277 -20.95 -17.97 -16.96
CA ASP A 277 -21.65 -18.30 -15.71
C ASP A 277 -21.30 -17.33 -14.58
N MET A 278 -22.34 -16.70 -14.00
CA MET A 278 -22.19 -15.82 -12.84
C MET A 278 -22.41 -16.55 -11.50
N LYS A 279 -22.79 -17.84 -11.47
CA LYS A 279 -23.00 -18.62 -10.24
C LYS A 279 -21.73 -19.09 -9.54
N LYS A 280 -20.53 -18.81 -10.06
CA LYS A 280 -19.25 -19.10 -9.39
C LYS A 280 -18.49 -17.84 -8.96
N VAL A 281 -17.58 -17.97 -8.00
CA VAL A 281 -16.67 -16.89 -7.58
C VAL A 281 -15.25 -17.39 -7.38
N ALA A 282 -14.27 -16.52 -7.66
CA ALA A 282 -12.89 -16.71 -7.24
C ALA A 282 -12.44 -15.61 -6.26
N THR A 283 -11.55 -15.95 -5.32
CA THR A 283 -10.82 -14.98 -4.49
C THR A 283 -9.33 -14.95 -4.87
N ILE A 284 -8.74 -13.76 -4.82
CA ILE A 284 -7.27 -13.60 -4.77
C ILE A 284 -6.86 -13.31 -3.33
N ILE A 285 -5.89 -14.07 -2.81
CA ILE A 285 -5.37 -13.95 -1.43
C ILE A 285 -3.89 -13.60 -1.52
N TYR A 286 -3.49 -12.44 -0.98
CA TYR A 286 -2.11 -11.94 -1.05
C TYR A 286 -1.70 -11.16 0.20
N ALA A 287 -0.41 -10.90 0.36
CA ALA A 287 0.16 -10.04 1.40
C ALA A 287 1.48 -9.38 0.92
N VAL A 288 2.52 -9.43 1.74
CA VAL A 288 3.82 -8.74 1.53
C VAL A 288 4.65 -9.25 0.35
N GLY A 289 4.28 -10.38 -0.27
CA GLY A 289 4.94 -10.87 -1.48
C GLY A 289 4.65 -10.04 -2.73
N TRP A 290 3.59 -9.20 -2.69
CA TRP A 290 3.29 -8.21 -3.73
C TRP A 290 3.60 -6.77 -3.32
N THR A 291 3.43 -6.41 -2.04
CA THR A 291 3.61 -4.99 -1.63
C THR A 291 5.07 -4.54 -1.56
N GLN A 292 6.05 -5.44 -1.54
CA GLN A 292 7.45 -5.16 -1.24
C GLN A 292 8.37 -5.26 -2.48
N HIS A 293 7.97 -4.56 -3.56
CA HIS A 293 8.70 -4.37 -4.82
C HIS A 293 8.54 -2.91 -5.29
N THR A 294 9.40 -2.42 -6.17
CA THR A 294 9.38 -1.07 -6.76
C THR A 294 8.18 -0.78 -7.70
N PHE A 295 7.28 -1.73 -7.85
CA PHE A 295 6.02 -1.65 -8.60
C PHE A 295 4.89 -2.45 -7.92
N GLY A 296 4.99 -2.66 -6.60
CA GLY A 296 4.05 -3.46 -5.81
C GLY A 296 2.60 -2.97 -5.89
N SER A 297 2.39 -1.66 -6.02
CA SER A 297 1.08 -1.05 -6.26
C SER A 297 0.46 -1.52 -7.58
N GLN A 298 1.28 -1.70 -8.62
CA GLN A 298 0.83 -2.13 -9.95
C GLN A 298 0.56 -3.64 -10.03
N ILE A 299 1.27 -4.48 -9.25
CA ILE A 299 0.92 -5.90 -9.10
C ILE A 299 -0.51 -6.03 -8.54
N ILE A 300 -0.80 -5.29 -7.47
CA ILE A 300 -2.11 -5.30 -6.80
C ILE A 300 -3.20 -4.76 -7.74
N ARG A 301 -2.89 -3.73 -8.53
CA ARG A 301 -3.79 -3.23 -9.59
C ARG A 301 -4.11 -4.30 -10.62
N THR A 302 -3.12 -5.06 -11.10
CA THR A 302 -3.33 -6.16 -12.06
C THR A 302 -4.28 -7.22 -11.50
N ALA A 303 -4.08 -7.62 -10.24
CA ALA A 303 -4.96 -8.57 -9.56
C ALA A 303 -6.40 -8.04 -9.36
N ALA A 304 -6.54 -6.76 -9.01
CA ALA A 304 -7.85 -6.13 -8.89
C ALA A 304 -8.58 -6.03 -10.24
N MET A 305 -7.85 -5.74 -11.32
CA MET A 305 -8.38 -5.69 -12.68
C MET A 305 -8.88 -7.06 -13.15
N LEU A 306 -8.11 -8.13 -12.88
CA LEU A 306 -8.53 -9.51 -13.14
C LEU A 306 -9.82 -9.86 -12.37
N GLN A 307 -9.95 -9.45 -11.10
CA GLN A 307 -11.15 -9.69 -10.30
C GLN A 307 -12.37 -8.84 -10.71
N LEU A 308 -12.17 -7.71 -11.38
CA LEU A 308 -13.25 -6.91 -12.00
C LEU A 308 -13.70 -7.53 -13.33
N LEU A 309 -12.77 -7.96 -14.19
CA LEU A 309 -13.06 -8.70 -15.43
C LEU A 309 -13.83 -10.01 -15.15
N LEU A 310 -13.48 -10.68 -14.06
CA LEU A 310 -14.15 -11.89 -13.58
C LEU A 310 -15.37 -11.61 -12.69
N GLY A 311 -15.82 -10.35 -12.53
CA GLY A 311 -17.04 -10.02 -11.77
C GLY A 311 -17.07 -10.58 -10.34
N ASN A 312 -15.92 -10.65 -9.67
CA ASN A 312 -15.75 -11.28 -8.36
C ASN A 312 -15.77 -10.28 -7.20
N VAL A 313 -15.60 -8.99 -7.44
CA VAL A 313 -15.58 -7.97 -6.37
C VAL A 313 -17.00 -7.68 -5.86
N GLY A 314 -17.14 -7.53 -4.55
CA GLY A 314 -18.44 -7.34 -3.87
C GLY A 314 -19.15 -8.64 -3.47
N ARG A 315 -18.67 -9.80 -3.93
CA ARG A 315 -19.35 -11.09 -3.80
C ARG A 315 -18.81 -11.95 -2.67
N ALA A 316 -19.68 -12.67 -1.97
CA ALA A 316 -19.33 -13.64 -0.93
C ALA A 316 -18.44 -14.75 -1.51
N GLY A 317 -17.29 -15.01 -0.89
CA GLY A 317 -16.23 -15.90 -1.39
C GLY A 317 -15.38 -15.31 -2.51
N GLY A 318 -15.68 -14.09 -2.96
CA GLY A 318 -14.98 -13.41 -4.04
C GLY A 318 -13.91 -12.43 -3.57
N GLY A 319 -13.74 -11.36 -4.34
CA GLY A 319 -13.00 -10.16 -3.94
C GLY A 319 -11.48 -10.28 -3.90
N VAL A 320 -10.86 -9.30 -3.24
CA VAL A 320 -9.41 -9.12 -3.16
C VAL A 320 -9.02 -9.12 -1.68
N ASN A 321 -8.58 -10.28 -1.22
CA ASN A 321 -8.27 -10.57 0.18
C ASN A 321 -6.80 -10.28 0.48
N ALA A 322 -6.49 -8.97 0.45
CA ALA A 322 -5.25 -8.38 0.96
C ALA A 322 -5.10 -8.61 2.47
N LEU A 323 -4.37 -9.65 2.87
CA LEU A 323 -4.19 -10.03 4.27
C LEU A 323 -3.23 -9.06 4.97
N ARG A 324 -3.64 -8.56 6.14
CA ARG A 324 -2.92 -7.50 6.88
C ARG A 324 -1.90 -8.12 7.85
N GLY A 325 -0.82 -7.36 8.13
CA GLY A 325 0.32 -7.78 8.97
C GLY A 325 0.04 -7.75 10.48
N HIS A 326 0.44 -6.67 11.18
CA HIS A 326 0.22 -6.55 12.63
C HIS A 326 -1.28 -6.58 12.97
N SER A 327 -1.60 -7.07 14.17
CA SER A 327 -2.97 -7.24 14.69
C SER A 327 -3.87 -6.00 14.57
N ASN A 328 -3.27 -4.81 14.63
CA ASN A 328 -3.95 -3.52 14.48
C ASN A 328 -3.37 -2.65 13.35
N ILE A 329 -2.67 -3.20 12.34
CA ILE A 329 -2.13 -2.36 11.24
C ILE A 329 -3.23 -1.69 10.42
N GLN A 330 -4.42 -2.31 10.35
CA GLN A 330 -5.60 -1.68 9.76
C GLN A 330 -5.97 -0.44 10.58
N GLY A 331 -6.21 -0.57 11.89
CA GLY A 331 -6.59 0.55 12.75
C GLY A 331 -5.51 1.63 12.89
N ALA A 332 -4.22 1.26 12.86
CA ALA A 332 -3.13 2.22 12.78
C ALA A 332 -3.13 3.00 11.45
N THR A 333 -3.52 2.36 10.33
CA THR A 333 -3.73 3.08 9.06
C THR A 333 -4.96 3.97 9.12
N ASP A 334 -6.05 3.47 9.71
CA ASP A 334 -7.34 4.19 9.83
C ASP A 334 -7.20 5.44 10.71
N MET A 335 -6.36 5.38 11.74
CA MET A 335 -5.97 6.50 12.63
C MET A 335 -4.74 7.29 12.14
N ALA A 336 -4.38 7.17 10.86
CA ALA A 336 -3.31 7.94 10.20
C ALA A 336 -1.90 7.82 10.82
N GLY A 337 -1.47 6.60 11.13
CA GLY A 337 -0.06 6.26 11.38
C GLY A 337 0.84 6.33 10.14
N ILE A 338 0.54 7.20 9.17
CA ILE A 338 1.27 7.46 7.93
C ILE A 338 1.20 8.95 7.59
N TYR A 339 2.26 9.50 7.00
CA TYR A 339 2.49 10.95 6.92
C TYR A 339 1.58 11.74 5.95
N ASP A 340 0.81 11.06 5.09
CA ASP A 340 0.07 11.66 3.97
C ASP A 340 -1.46 11.69 4.18
N ASN A 341 -1.95 11.21 5.32
CA ASN A 341 -3.37 11.22 5.68
C ASN A 341 -3.60 11.79 7.10
N LEU A 342 -4.86 12.14 7.36
CA LEU A 342 -5.46 12.38 8.67
C LEU A 342 -6.45 11.22 8.97
N PRO A 343 -6.91 11.05 10.23
CA PRO A 343 -7.82 9.97 10.60
C PRO A 343 -9.03 9.83 9.66
N GLY A 344 -9.35 8.59 9.32
CA GLY A 344 -10.40 8.24 8.36
C GLY A 344 -10.01 8.41 6.89
N TYR A 345 -8.72 8.36 6.55
CA TYR A 345 -8.18 8.61 5.19
C TYR A 345 -8.51 10.00 4.62
N LEU A 346 -8.84 10.97 5.47
CA LEU A 346 -8.82 12.38 5.10
C LEU A 346 -7.39 12.75 4.65
N LYS A 347 -7.25 13.72 3.73
CA LYS A 347 -5.92 14.09 3.24
C LYS A 347 -5.25 15.10 4.17
N VAL A 348 -3.92 15.04 4.26
CA VAL A 348 -3.18 16.12 4.91
C VAL A 348 -3.33 17.43 4.13
N PRO A 349 -3.32 18.58 4.83
CA PRO A 349 -3.14 19.89 4.20
C PRO A 349 -1.85 19.95 3.39
N ALA A 350 -1.90 20.58 2.23
CA ALA A 350 -0.75 20.91 1.40
C ALA A 350 -0.35 22.39 1.59
N PRO A 351 0.89 22.80 1.24
CA PRO A 351 1.29 24.21 1.29
C PRO A 351 0.48 25.16 0.40
N ALA A 352 -0.30 24.62 -0.55
CA ALA A 352 -1.21 25.37 -1.41
C ALA A 352 -2.62 25.53 -0.80
N ASP A 353 -2.94 24.85 0.30
CA ASP A 353 -4.19 25.05 1.04
C ASP A 353 -3.99 26.21 2.02
N THR A 354 -4.20 27.44 1.57
CA THR A 354 -4.06 28.65 2.40
C THR A 354 -5.05 28.71 3.56
N ASP A 355 -6.19 28.05 3.40
CA ASP A 355 -7.41 28.15 4.19
C ASP A 355 -8.21 26.84 4.07
N PHE A 356 -9.25 26.69 4.89
CA PHE A 356 -10.08 25.47 4.88
C PHE A 356 -10.86 25.30 3.57
N ALA A 357 -11.25 26.38 2.89
CA ALA A 357 -12.01 26.31 1.64
C ALA A 357 -11.16 25.79 0.47
N ALA A 358 -9.89 26.20 0.38
CA ALA A 358 -8.91 25.68 -0.57
C ALA A 358 -8.67 24.17 -0.33
N TYR A 359 -8.47 23.77 0.92
CA TYR A 359 -8.36 22.35 1.30
C TYR A 359 -9.60 21.54 0.90
N ALA A 360 -10.80 22.02 1.27
CA ALA A 360 -12.06 21.35 0.97
C ALA A 360 -12.26 21.22 -0.55
N LYS A 361 -12.00 22.27 -1.32
CA LYS A 361 -12.07 22.27 -2.80
C LYS A 361 -11.06 21.32 -3.44
N ARG A 362 -9.85 21.17 -2.87
CA ARG A 362 -8.82 20.23 -3.37
C ARG A 362 -9.13 18.77 -3.03
N THR A 363 -9.82 18.50 -1.93
CA THR A 363 -9.98 17.15 -1.35
C THR A 363 -11.39 16.57 -1.43
N THR A 364 -12.39 17.37 -1.83
CA THR A 364 -13.76 16.92 -2.07
C THR A 364 -13.95 16.65 -3.57
N PRO A 365 -13.99 15.39 -4.03
CA PRO A 365 -14.20 15.08 -5.44
C PRO A 365 -15.64 15.42 -5.87
N THR A 366 -15.79 15.93 -7.09
CA THR A 366 -17.07 16.02 -7.79
C THR A 366 -17.43 14.67 -8.43
N ALA A 367 -18.71 14.46 -8.75
CA ALA A 367 -19.12 13.29 -9.52
C ALA A 367 -18.60 13.39 -10.97
N SER A 368 -18.24 12.25 -11.55
CA SER A 368 -17.67 12.15 -12.92
C SER A 368 -18.20 10.87 -13.57
N LYS A 369 -19.30 10.97 -14.31
CA LYS A 369 -20.10 9.81 -14.73
C LYS A 369 -20.77 10.07 -16.09
N PRO A 370 -21.29 9.04 -16.77
CA PRO A 370 -22.31 9.23 -17.80
C PRO A 370 -23.47 10.09 -17.29
N GLY A 371 -24.03 10.95 -18.15
CA GLY A 371 -25.03 11.96 -17.78
C GLY A 371 -26.29 11.37 -17.13
N GLU A 372 -26.74 10.21 -17.61
CA GLU A 372 -27.97 9.52 -17.21
C GLU A 372 -27.79 8.51 -16.06
N TRP A 373 -26.55 8.19 -15.67
CA TRP A 373 -26.28 7.32 -14.50
C TRP A 373 -26.36 8.12 -13.19
N ALA A 374 -26.40 7.44 -12.05
CA ALA A 374 -26.15 8.07 -10.74
C ALA A 374 -24.78 7.63 -10.15
N SER A 375 -24.22 8.47 -9.28
CA SER A 375 -23.02 8.16 -8.51
C SER A 375 -23.21 8.70 -7.10
N TYR A 376 -22.97 7.87 -6.06
CA TYR A 376 -23.10 8.33 -4.68
C TYR A 376 -21.95 9.25 -4.28
N ASN A 377 -20.76 9.06 -4.86
CA ASN A 377 -19.54 9.86 -4.64
C ASN A 377 -19.38 10.28 -3.16
N TYR A 378 -19.27 9.30 -2.24
CA TYR A 378 -19.52 9.58 -0.82
C TYR A 378 -18.49 10.54 -0.18
N TRP A 379 -17.30 10.67 -0.77
CA TRP A 379 -16.29 11.69 -0.46
C TRP A 379 -16.75 13.14 -0.72
N SER A 380 -17.91 13.37 -1.35
CA SER A 380 -18.60 14.66 -1.33
C SER A 380 -18.87 15.17 0.10
N ASN A 381 -18.88 14.29 1.10
CA ASN A 381 -19.02 14.62 2.52
C ASN A 381 -17.70 14.95 3.23
N THR A 382 -16.56 15.02 2.52
CA THR A 382 -15.24 15.40 3.09
C THR A 382 -15.28 16.63 4.02
N PRO A 383 -16.01 17.72 3.73
CA PRO A 383 -16.09 18.88 4.65
C PRO A 383 -16.61 18.49 6.04
N LYS A 384 -17.70 17.71 6.12
CA LYS A 384 -18.32 17.26 7.37
C LYS A 384 -17.36 16.44 8.22
N PHE A 385 -16.63 15.54 7.56
CA PHE A 385 -15.62 14.70 8.21
C PHE A 385 -14.45 15.54 8.73
N ALA A 386 -13.98 16.50 7.94
CA ALA A 386 -12.84 17.35 8.30
C ALA A 386 -13.18 18.36 9.42
N VAL A 387 -14.35 19.01 9.37
CA VAL A 387 -14.84 19.87 10.46
C VAL A 387 -15.05 19.05 11.73
N SER A 388 -15.68 17.87 11.65
CA SER A 388 -15.89 17.02 12.83
C SER A 388 -14.57 16.53 13.45
N LEU A 389 -13.53 16.27 12.65
CA LEU A 389 -12.19 15.98 13.14
C LEU A 389 -11.55 17.21 13.82
N LEU A 390 -11.65 18.39 13.21
CA LEU A 390 -11.14 19.64 13.80
C LEU A 390 -11.86 20.00 15.12
N LYS A 391 -13.17 19.76 15.22
CA LYS A 391 -13.94 19.89 16.47
C LYS A 391 -13.57 18.84 17.52
N ALA A 392 -13.06 17.67 17.14
CA ALA A 392 -12.50 16.70 18.08
C ALA A 392 -11.12 17.14 18.59
N LEU A 393 -10.23 17.57 17.67
CA LEU A 393 -8.87 18.01 18.01
C LEU A 393 -8.84 19.30 18.84
N TYR A 394 -9.62 20.32 18.46
CA TYR A 394 -9.48 21.68 19.00
C TYR A 394 -10.75 22.24 19.68
N GLY A 395 -11.82 21.45 19.79
CA GLY A 395 -12.98 21.78 20.64
C GLY A 395 -13.53 23.18 20.37
N ASP A 396 -13.57 24.02 21.41
CA ASP A 396 -14.09 25.40 21.35
C ASP A 396 -13.14 26.39 20.64
N ALA A 397 -11.88 26.02 20.41
CA ALA A 397 -10.94 26.81 19.62
C ALA A 397 -11.17 26.64 18.11
N ALA A 398 -11.80 25.54 17.67
CA ALA A 398 -12.26 25.37 16.28
C ALA A 398 -13.64 26.01 16.08
N LYS A 399 -13.68 27.15 15.39
CA LYS A 399 -14.91 27.92 15.09
C LYS A 399 -14.97 28.31 13.61
N GLN A 400 -16.14 28.74 13.12
CA GLN A 400 -16.27 29.10 11.71
C GLN A 400 -15.41 30.31 11.33
N GLU A 401 -15.20 31.26 12.26
CA GLU A 401 -14.48 32.51 12.03
C GLU A 401 -12.95 32.33 11.96
N ASN A 402 -12.43 31.14 12.28
CA ASN A 402 -11.00 30.81 12.21
C ASN A 402 -10.71 29.53 11.41
N ASP A 403 -11.53 29.23 10.40
CA ASP A 403 -11.41 28.04 9.54
C ASP A 403 -11.40 26.72 10.35
N TRP A 404 -12.19 26.66 11.43
CA TRP A 404 -12.22 25.53 12.36
C TRP A 404 -10.84 25.21 12.97
N ALA A 405 -10.01 26.24 13.16
CA ALA A 405 -8.60 26.12 13.53
C ALA A 405 -7.75 25.27 12.57
N PHE A 406 -8.16 25.10 11.30
CA PHE A 406 -7.43 24.35 10.26
C PHE A 406 -5.95 24.72 10.15
N ASN A 407 -5.61 26.00 10.37
CA ASN A 407 -4.23 26.48 10.31
C ASN A 407 -3.33 26.04 11.48
N TYR A 408 -3.86 25.33 12.47
CA TYR A 408 -3.07 24.58 13.47
C TYR A 408 -2.52 23.25 12.93
N LEU A 409 -3.09 22.71 11.85
CA LEU A 409 -2.60 21.47 11.23
C LEU A 409 -1.31 21.69 10.41
N PRO A 410 -0.33 20.77 10.50
CA PRO A 410 0.88 20.84 9.68
C PRO A 410 0.56 20.61 8.20
N LYS A 411 1.18 21.40 7.33
CA LYS A 411 1.06 21.30 5.86
C LYS A 411 2.24 20.51 5.29
N VAL A 412 1.96 19.44 4.53
CA VAL A 412 2.97 18.48 4.05
C VAL A 412 3.52 18.92 2.69
N ASP A 413 4.77 19.40 2.68
CA ASP A 413 5.45 19.96 1.51
C ASP A 413 6.25 18.96 0.67
N ARG A 414 6.51 17.76 1.21
CA ARG A 414 7.39 16.73 0.61
C ARG A 414 7.12 15.35 1.20
N ASN A 415 7.86 14.35 0.75
CA ASN A 415 7.83 13.01 1.35
C ASN A 415 8.37 13.02 2.80
N TYR A 416 7.58 12.51 3.75
CA TYR A 416 7.97 12.22 5.14
C TYR A 416 7.71 10.76 5.53
N SER A 417 7.76 9.83 4.56
CA SER A 417 7.72 8.38 4.81
C SER A 417 8.75 7.99 5.86
N TRP A 418 8.49 6.95 6.66
CA TRP A 418 9.42 6.49 7.69
C TRP A 418 10.83 6.26 7.14
N THR A 419 10.94 5.64 5.96
CA THR A 419 12.21 5.46 5.22
C THR A 419 12.94 6.78 4.92
N GLN A 420 12.21 7.85 4.63
CA GLN A 420 12.76 9.18 4.39
C GLN A 420 13.15 9.90 5.69
N ILE A 421 12.54 9.56 6.84
CA ILE A 421 13.01 9.99 8.17
C ILE A 421 14.38 9.38 8.46
N TRP A 422 14.56 8.07 8.23
CA TRP A 422 15.87 7.39 8.40
C TRP A 422 16.96 7.95 7.47
N ASP A 423 16.68 8.17 6.18
CA ASP A 423 17.65 8.79 5.26
C ASP A 423 17.98 10.25 5.64
N ASN A 424 17.01 11.03 6.11
CA ASN A 424 17.29 12.38 6.61
C ASN A 424 18.09 12.36 7.93
N MET A 425 17.88 11.38 8.82
CA MET A 425 18.69 11.18 10.02
C MET A 425 20.13 10.78 9.67
N TYR A 426 20.33 9.88 8.70
CA TYR A 426 21.67 9.55 8.17
C TYR A 426 22.39 10.76 7.57
N ARG A 427 21.65 11.71 7.01
CA ARG A 427 22.15 13.01 6.51
C ARG A 427 22.22 14.11 7.59
N GLY A 428 21.99 13.80 8.88
CA GLY A 428 22.05 14.74 10.00
C GLY A 428 20.91 15.77 10.07
N LYS A 429 19.89 15.66 9.21
CA LYS A 429 18.75 16.59 9.10
C LYS A 429 17.62 16.31 10.10
N VAL A 430 17.49 15.06 10.55
CA VAL A 430 16.57 14.66 11.65
C VAL A 430 17.41 14.42 12.89
N LYS A 431 17.03 15.07 14.01
CA LYS A 431 17.81 15.08 15.25
C LYS A 431 17.38 14.08 16.30
N GLY A 432 16.16 13.55 16.21
CA GLY A 432 15.71 12.48 17.08
C GLY A 432 14.37 11.92 16.64
N MET A 433 13.92 10.88 17.34
CA MET A 433 12.80 10.04 16.94
C MET A 433 12.12 9.39 18.14
N PHE A 434 10.80 9.25 18.05
CA PHE A 434 10.01 8.33 18.88
C PHE A 434 9.82 7.02 18.12
N ALA A 435 10.26 5.90 18.72
CA ALA A 435 10.08 4.55 18.21
C ALA A 435 9.21 3.74 19.19
N PHE A 436 7.89 3.85 19.06
CA PHE A 436 6.94 3.09 19.88
C PHE A 436 6.46 1.85 19.10
N GLY A 437 6.68 0.64 19.66
CA GLY A 437 6.28 -0.64 19.07
C GLY A 437 6.90 -0.94 17.69
N MET A 438 8.06 -0.35 17.37
CA MET A 438 8.65 -0.36 16.03
C MET A 438 10.19 -0.45 16.07
N ASN A 439 10.71 -1.68 15.93
CA ASN A 439 12.14 -1.95 15.77
C ASN A 439 12.62 -1.56 14.36
N GLY A 440 12.80 -0.26 14.13
CA GLY A 440 13.17 0.34 12.85
C GLY A 440 14.52 -0.12 12.29
N VAL A 441 15.52 -0.40 13.14
CA VAL A 441 16.83 -0.93 12.71
C VAL A 441 16.69 -2.30 12.03
N ALA A 442 15.85 -3.18 12.60
CA ALA A 442 15.68 -4.53 12.08
C ALA A 442 14.75 -4.59 10.86
N ILE A 443 13.66 -3.81 10.84
CA ILE A 443 12.69 -3.81 9.72
C ILE A 443 13.04 -2.86 8.56
N GLY A 444 13.96 -1.92 8.76
CA GLY A 444 14.39 -0.96 7.75
C GLY A 444 15.30 -1.58 6.67
N PRO A 445 15.18 -1.15 5.39
CA PRO A 445 16.14 -1.54 4.36
C PRO A 445 17.50 -0.92 4.67
N ASP A 446 18.57 -1.64 4.34
CA ASP A 446 19.93 -1.38 4.82
C ASP A 446 19.99 -1.10 6.34
N SER A 447 19.88 -2.15 7.14
CA SER A 447 20.02 -2.06 8.61
C SER A 447 21.32 -1.38 9.07
N GLN A 448 22.40 -1.41 8.28
CA GLN A 448 23.65 -0.73 8.63
C GLN A 448 23.50 0.79 8.49
N LYS A 449 22.94 1.26 7.36
CA LYS A 449 22.59 2.67 7.17
C LYS A 449 21.65 3.19 8.27
N ASN A 450 20.75 2.34 8.78
CA ASN A 450 19.86 2.70 9.89
C ASN A 450 20.59 2.80 11.24
N ILE A 451 21.51 1.86 11.55
CA ILE A 451 22.40 1.96 12.73
C ILE A 451 23.25 3.25 12.67
N ASP A 452 23.84 3.54 11.51
CA ASP A 452 24.69 4.71 11.30
C ASP A 452 23.90 6.03 11.12
N ALA A 453 22.57 5.95 11.02
CA ALA A 453 21.67 7.09 11.19
C ALA A 453 21.47 7.40 12.67
N LEU A 454 21.17 6.41 13.50
CA LEU A 454 21.00 6.60 14.94
C LEU A 454 22.27 7.13 15.61
N LYS A 455 23.47 6.68 15.21
CA LYS A 455 24.76 7.23 15.68
C LYS A 455 24.93 8.75 15.45
N LYS A 456 24.13 9.34 14.57
CA LYS A 456 24.13 10.79 14.22
C LYS A 456 22.94 11.55 14.81
N ALA A 457 22.02 10.87 15.50
CA ALA A 457 20.92 11.51 16.20
C ALA A 457 21.39 12.07 17.55
N ASP A 458 20.78 13.18 17.96
CA ASP A 458 21.03 13.80 19.26
C ASP A 458 20.29 13.01 20.36
N TRP A 459 19.09 12.48 20.07
CA TRP A 459 18.29 11.69 21.00
C TRP A 459 17.40 10.62 20.33
N LEU A 460 17.03 9.59 21.09
CA LEU A 460 16.10 8.53 20.72
C LEU A 460 15.18 8.20 21.91
N VAL A 461 13.87 8.12 21.69
CA VAL A 461 12.92 7.60 22.68
C VAL A 461 12.31 6.31 22.14
N VAL A 462 12.49 5.19 22.85
CA VAL A 462 11.91 3.89 22.48
C VAL A 462 10.84 3.50 23.49
N GLY A 463 9.63 3.21 23.02
CA GLY A 463 8.55 2.60 23.80
C GLY A 463 8.35 1.16 23.35
N GLU A 464 8.75 0.19 24.18
CA GLU A 464 8.71 -1.24 23.84
C GLU A 464 8.52 -2.10 25.09
N ILE A 465 8.17 -3.37 24.88
CA ILE A 465 8.01 -4.37 25.95
C ILE A 465 9.29 -5.21 26.17
N TYR A 466 10.24 -5.16 25.22
CA TYR A 466 11.55 -5.82 25.31
C TYR A 466 12.67 -4.91 24.78
N PRO A 467 13.92 -5.05 25.27
CA PRO A 467 15.11 -4.51 24.61
C PRO A 467 15.24 -5.06 23.17
N ASP A 468 15.39 -4.17 22.21
CA ASP A 468 15.45 -4.48 20.77
C ASP A 468 16.68 -3.86 20.08
N GLU A 469 16.90 -4.23 18.82
CA GLU A 469 18.00 -3.72 17.99
C GLU A 469 17.97 -2.19 17.78
N THR A 470 16.82 -1.52 17.93
CA THR A 470 16.72 -0.06 17.83
C THR A 470 17.14 0.64 19.13
N SER A 471 16.71 0.14 20.29
CA SER A 471 17.10 0.68 21.60
C SER A 471 18.56 0.41 21.99
N GLU A 472 19.18 -0.63 21.42
CA GLU A 472 20.58 -0.99 21.68
C GLU A 472 21.48 -0.90 20.44
N PHE A 473 21.12 -0.06 19.46
CA PHE A 473 21.89 0.16 18.22
C PHE A 473 23.37 0.50 18.45
N TRP A 474 23.68 1.16 19.57
CA TRP A 474 25.02 1.56 19.98
C TRP A 474 25.89 0.37 20.43
N LYS A 475 25.30 -0.82 20.59
CA LYS A 475 25.98 -2.11 20.79
C LYS A 475 25.96 -2.98 19.53
N ALA A 476 25.60 -2.45 18.36
CA ALA A 476 25.47 -3.25 17.14
C ALA A 476 26.79 -3.99 16.83
N PRO A 477 26.76 -5.29 16.48
CA PRO A 477 27.98 -6.08 16.35
C PRO A 477 29.00 -5.50 15.38
N GLY A 478 30.27 -5.51 15.78
CA GLY A 478 31.36 -4.84 15.08
C GLY A 478 31.68 -3.42 15.59
N THR A 479 30.78 -2.80 16.37
CA THR A 479 31.07 -1.56 17.11
C THR A 479 32.03 -1.86 18.26
N LYS A 480 33.16 -1.15 18.35
CA LYS A 480 34.18 -1.39 19.38
C LYS A 480 33.96 -0.53 20.64
N PRO A 481 34.58 -0.87 21.79
CA PRO A 481 34.43 -0.08 23.03
C PRO A 481 34.85 1.39 22.93
N GLU A 482 35.77 1.74 22.02
CA GLU A 482 36.11 3.13 21.68
C GLU A 482 35.02 3.81 20.86
N ASP A 483 34.46 3.15 19.85
CA ASP A 483 33.36 3.67 19.01
C ASP A 483 32.10 3.91 19.87
N MET A 484 31.80 2.98 20.78
CA MET A 484 30.68 3.08 21.73
C MET A 484 30.73 4.36 22.58
N LYS A 485 31.93 4.83 22.93
CA LYS A 485 32.13 6.06 23.71
C LYS A 485 32.03 7.34 22.86
N ALA A 486 32.10 7.22 21.53
CA ALA A 486 31.98 8.35 20.60
C ALA A 486 30.53 8.60 20.13
N ILE A 487 29.59 7.72 20.47
CA ILE A 487 28.16 7.87 20.15
C ILE A 487 27.51 8.82 21.17
N ASN A 488 27.15 10.03 20.73
CA ASN A 488 26.58 11.08 21.59
C ASN A 488 25.05 11.00 21.76
N THR A 489 24.40 10.00 21.17
CA THR A 489 22.93 9.89 21.12
C THR A 489 22.34 9.51 22.47
N THR A 490 21.49 10.38 23.02
CA THR A 490 20.81 10.12 24.31
C THR A 490 19.62 9.17 24.10
N VAL A 491 19.68 7.96 24.66
CA VAL A 491 18.61 6.94 24.51
C VAL A 491 17.75 6.82 25.75
N TYR A 492 16.45 7.10 25.60
CA TYR A 492 15.42 6.86 26.61
C TYR A 492 14.63 5.59 26.27
N ARG A 493 14.78 4.51 27.04
CA ARG A 493 13.98 3.28 26.89
C ARG A 493 12.87 3.24 27.93
N LEU A 494 11.62 3.32 27.46
CA LEU A 494 10.41 3.41 28.27
C LEU A 494 9.67 2.06 28.23
N PRO A 495 9.47 1.36 29.36
CA PRO A 495 8.80 0.06 29.38
C PRO A 495 7.29 0.23 29.15
N CYS A 496 6.80 -0.31 28.05
CA CYS A 496 5.37 -0.27 27.68
C CYS A 496 4.63 -1.52 28.16
N ALA A 497 3.31 -1.41 28.34
CA ALA A 497 2.43 -2.52 28.70
C ALA A 497 2.10 -3.39 27.47
N GLY A 498 2.14 -4.70 27.62
CA GLY A 498 1.78 -5.69 26.61
C GLY A 498 0.30 -5.68 26.22
N PHE A 499 -0.07 -6.51 25.24
CA PHE A 499 -1.45 -6.54 24.73
C PHE A 499 -2.47 -7.08 25.74
N ALA A 500 -2.04 -7.93 26.67
CA ALA A 500 -2.87 -8.51 27.75
C ALA A 500 -3.01 -7.59 28.98
N GLU A 501 -2.23 -6.50 29.03
CA GLU A 501 -2.08 -5.65 30.21
C GLU A 501 -2.86 -4.33 30.12
N LYS A 502 -3.67 -4.19 29.08
CA LYS A 502 -4.52 -3.04 28.78
C LYS A 502 -5.81 -3.51 28.10
N ASP A 503 -6.86 -2.69 28.15
CA ASP A 503 -8.14 -2.90 27.46
C ASP A 503 -8.09 -2.31 26.03
N GLY A 504 -9.14 -1.65 25.54
CA GLY A 504 -9.17 -1.03 24.22
C GLY A 504 -9.45 -1.99 23.06
N SER A 505 -9.40 -1.46 21.83
CA SER A 505 -9.73 -2.20 20.60
C SER A 505 -8.52 -2.52 19.72
N MET A 506 -8.65 -3.56 18.90
CA MET A 506 -7.79 -3.81 17.73
C MET A 506 -8.64 -4.05 16.49
N THR A 507 -8.18 -3.55 15.35
CA THR A 507 -8.89 -3.61 14.07
C THR A 507 -8.23 -4.63 13.15
N ASN A 508 -8.92 -5.74 12.90
CA ASN A 508 -8.35 -6.88 12.17
C ASN A 508 -8.39 -6.69 10.64
N SER A 509 -7.83 -7.65 9.89
CA SER A 509 -7.75 -7.60 8.42
C SER A 509 -9.11 -7.46 7.70
N SER A 510 -10.20 -7.90 8.36
CA SER A 510 -11.60 -7.86 7.91
C SER A 510 -12.32 -6.56 8.30
N ARG A 511 -11.60 -5.52 8.77
CA ARG A 511 -12.12 -4.24 9.29
C ARG A 511 -12.92 -4.36 10.60
N TRP A 512 -12.89 -5.50 11.28
CA TRP A 512 -13.58 -5.65 12.57
C TRP A 512 -12.74 -5.01 13.67
N LEU A 513 -13.27 -3.92 14.26
CA LEU A 513 -12.83 -3.36 15.53
C LEU A 513 -13.33 -4.29 16.64
N GLN A 514 -12.41 -4.97 17.32
CA GLN A 514 -12.73 -5.91 18.40
C GLN A 514 -12.18 -5.38 19.72
N TRP A 515 -13.06 -5.21 20.72
CA TRP A 515 -12.67 -4.81 22.07
C TRP A 515 -12.04 -5.98 22.85
N LYS A 516 -11.06 -5.69 23.69
CA LYS A 516 -10.51 -6.61 24.69
C LYS A 516 -10.44 -5.93 26.05
N ASN A 517 -10.44 -6.73 27.11
CA ASN A 517 -10.28 -6.27 28.49
C ASN A 517 -8.86 -6.60 28.98
N VAL A 518 -8.46 -5.96 30.08
CA VAL A 518 -7.23 -6.32 30.82
C VAL A 518 -7.33 -7.77 31.31
N ALA A 519 -6.23 -8.52 31.19
CA ALA A 519 -6.10 -9.90 31.69
C ALA A 519 -4.97 -10.07 32.73
N LEU A 520 -3.96 -9.18 32.72
CA LEU A 520 -2.83 -9.15 33.65
C LEU A 520 -2.48 -7.71 34.03
N PRO A 521 -1.85 -7.44 35.19
CA PRO A 521 -1.24 -6.14 35.46
C PRO A 521 0.07 -5.97 34.66
N PRO A 522 0.46 -4.73 34.27
CA PRO A 522 1.77 -4.47 33.65
C PRO A 522 2.95 -4.92 34.54
N PRO A 523 4.04 -5.46 33.96
CA PRO A 523 5.17 -5.98 34.74
C PRO A 523 6.06 -4.86 35.31
N GLY A 524 6.35 -4.94 36.61
CA GLY A 524 7.32 -4.08 37.28
C GLY A 524 6.89 -2.61 37.33
N GLN A 525 7.44 -1.79 36.43
CA GLN A 525 7.10 -0.36 36.28
C GLN A 525 6.65 -0.02 34.85
N ALA A 526 6.27 -1.02 34.05
CA ALA A 526 5.71 -0.82 32.72
C ALA A 526 4.41 0.00 32.78
N ARG A 527 4.15 0.82 31.75
CA ARG A 527 2.98 1.70 31.66
C ARG A 527 2.26 1.55 30.32
N LEU A 528 0.97 1.86 30.30
CA LEU A 528 0.18 1.88 29.07
C LEU A 528 0.69 3.01 28.16
N ASP A 529 0.67 2.81 26.84
CA ASP A 529 1.31 3.73 25.89
C ASP A 529 0.67 5.12 25.94
N GLN A 530 -0.65 5.21 26.11
CA GLN A 530 -1.34 6.49 26.23
C GLN A 530 -0.97 7.23 27.52
N ASP A 531 -0.69 6.54 28.63
CA ASP A 531 -0.24 7.17 29.88
C ASP A 531 1.16 7.77 29.73
N ILE A 532 2.04 7.10 28.98
CA ILE A 532 3.40 7.59 28.68
C ILE A 532 3.31 8.82 27.75
N ILE A 533 2.54 8.73 26.67
CA ILE A 533 2.37 9.80 25.69
C ILE A 533 1.66 11.01 26.32
N ALA A 534 0.60 10.81 27.10
CA ALA A 534 -0.08 11.85 27.87
C ALA A 534 0.90 12.58 28.81
N GLN A 535 1.72 11.84 29.55
CA GLN A 535 2.68 12.41 30.48
C GLN A 535 3.84 13.17 29.81
N ILE A 536 4.17 12.85 28.55
CA ILE A 536 5.11 13.61 27.73
C ILE A 536 4.41 14.88 27.19
N PHE A 537 3.23 14.74 26.59
CA PHE A 537 2.45 15.85 26.04
C PHE A 537 2.12 16.91 27.10
N LEU A 538 1.65 16.52 28.28
CA LEU A 538 1.34 17.45 29.36
C LEU A 538 2.57 18.25 29.82
N ARG A 539 3.74 17.60 29.92
CA ARG A 539 5.00 18.29 30.26
C ARG A 539 5.40 19.28 29.18
N VAL A 540 5.33 18.91 27.90
CA VAL A 540 5.58 19.83 26.79
C VAL A 540 4.60 21.01 26.82
N ARG A 541 3.30 20.75 26.98
CA ARG A 541 2.27 21.80 27.07
C ARG A 541 2.49 22.74 28.25
N ASP A 542 2.94 22.24 29.39
CA ASP A 542 3.24 23.07 30.57
C ASP A 542 4.56 23.84 30.46
N LEU A 543 5.54 23.40 29.65
CA LEU A 543 6.69 24.22 29.25
C LEU A 543 6.22 25.38 28.35
N TYR A 544 5.44 25.09 27.30
CA TYR A 544 4.90 26.12 26.40
C TYR A 544 4.03 27.18 27.11
N LYS A 545 3.36 26.84 28.22
CA LYS A 545 2.65 27.81 29.07
C LYS A 545 3.57 28.74 29.87
N LYS A 546 4.76 28.27 30.26
CA LYS A 546 5.70 28.98 31.16
C LYS A 546 6.73 29.79 30.40
N GLU A 547 7.23 29.23 29.31
CA GLU A 547 8.40 29.70 28.56
C GLU A 547 8.00 30.24 27.17
N GLY A 548 6.74 30.06 26.76
CA GLY A 548 6.28 30.35 25.41
C GLY A 548 6.88 29.39 24.39
N GLY A 549 7.13 29.87 23.18
CA GLY A 549 7.78 29.10 22.13
C GLY A 549 7.33 29.49 20.73
N LYS A 550 7.79 28.73 19.72
CA LYS A 550 7.41 28.96 18.33
C LYS A 550 6.05 28.34 18.04
N PHE A 551 5.04 29.20 17.78
CA PHE A 551 3.66 28.81 17.45
C PHE A 551 3.03 27.89 18.52
N PRO A 552 2.75 28.43 19.73
CA PRO A 552 2.27 27.65 20.87
C PRO A 552 0.82 27.16 20.70
N ASP A 553 -0.01 27.89 19.97
CA ASP A 553 -1.44 27.68 19.77
C ASP A 553 -1.86 26.22 19.53
N PRO A 554 -1.33 25.47 18.54
CA PRO A 554 -1.69 24.07 18.29
C PRO A 554 -1.41 23.12 19.47
N ILE A 555 -0.53 23.51 20.41
CA ILE A 555 -0.17 22.70 21.59
C ILE A 555 -1.03 23.12 22.79
N LEU A 556 -1.28 24.43 22.97
CA LEU A 556 -2.09 24.94 24.07
C LEU A 556 -3.58 24.65 23.86
N ASN A 557 -4.08 24.79 22.64
CA ASN A 557 -5.50 24.67 22.27
C ASN A 557 -5.91 23.24 21.85
N LEU A 558 -5.01 22.26 21.93
CA LEU A 558 -5.37 20.86 21.72
C LEU A 558 -6.25 20.36 22.88
N THR A 559 -7.42 19.86 22.53
CA THR A 559 -8.44 19.33 23.45
C THR A 559 -7.86 18.14 24.22
N TRP A 560 -8.15 18.07 25.53
CA TRP A 560 -7.62 16.99 26.38
C TRP A 560 -8.63 16.65 27.50
N PRO A 561 -9.83 16.16 27.15
CA PRO A 561 -11.03 16.26 27.96
C PRO A 561 -11.24 15.04 28.89
N TYR A 562 -10.14 14.44 29.35
CA TYR A 562 -10.13 13.16 30.06
C TYR A 562 -10.25 13.34 31.57
N ILE A 563 -10.90 12.38 32.25
CA ILE A 563 -11.19 12.43 33.70
C ILE A 563 -9.90 12.45 34.54
N ASP A 564 -8.89 11.65 34.19
CA ASP A 564 -7.49 11.96 34.57
C ASP A 564 -6.69 12.28 33.31
N PRO A 565 -6.30 13.55 33.08
CA PRO A 565 -5.47 13.97 31.96
C PRO A 565 -4.15 13.18 31.77
N ARG A 566 -3.62 12.54 32.83
CA ARG A 566 -2.35 11.80 32.80
C ARG A 566 -2.52 10.31 32.52
N HIS A 567 -3.75 9.81 32.66
CA HIS A 567 -4.14 8.42 32.46
C HIS A 567 -5.48 8.33 31.67
N PRO A 568 -5.54 8.83 30.41
CA PRO A 568 -6.76 8.76 29.60
C PRO A 568 -7.25 7.32 29.43
N SER A 569 -8.52 7.03 29.74
CA SER A 569 -9.03 5.68 29.51
C SER A 569 -9.23 5.43 28.00
N LEU A 570 -8.94 4.20 27.58
CA LEU A 570 -9.20 3.78 26.19
C LEU A 570 -10.71 3.80 25.86
N SER A 571 -11.59 3.88 26.88
CA SER A 571 -13.03 4.05 26.73
C SER A 571 -13.46 5.48 26.36
N GLU A 572 -12.80 6.50 26.92
CA GLU A 572 -13.01 7.91 26.56
C GLU A 572 -12.50 8.18 25.14
N ILE A 573 -11.28 7.70 24.85
CA ILE A 573 -10.69 7.80 23.50
C ILE A 573 -11.57 7.11 22.46
N ALA A 574 -12.12 5.92 22.75
CA ALA A 574 -13.02 5.23 21.83
C ALA A 574 -14.33 5.99 21.57
N LYS A 575 -14.87 6.71 22.57
CA LYS A 575 -16.05 7.57 22.42
C LYS A 575 -15.75 8.82 21.60
N GLU A 576 -14.61 9.46 21.83
CA GLU A 576 -14.13 10.60 21.03
C GLU A 576 -13.92 10.22 19.56
N VAL A 577 -13.29 9.07 19.32
CA VAL A 577 -13.05 8.51 17.98
C VAL A 577 -14.37 8.16 17.28
N ASN A 578 -15.37 7.63 17.98
CA ASN A 578 -16.73 7.47 17.44
C ASN A 578 -17.40 8.83 17.12
N GLY A 579 -17.23 9.81 18.01
CA GLY A 579 -17.83 11.12 17.90
C GLY A 579 -19.21 11.27 18.56
N LYS A 580 -19.58 12.53 18.80
CA LYS A 580 -20.77 12.96 19.53
C LYS A 580 -21.39 14.22 18.91
N ALA A 581 -22.66 14.47 19.23
CA ALA A 581 -23.31 15.73 18.97
C ALA A 581 -22.80 16.83 19.94
N LEU A 582 -22.62 18.05 19.44
CA LEU A 582 -22.25 19.25 20.22
C LEU A 582 -23.42 20.23 20.38
N ALA A 583 -24.43 20.13 19.52
CA ALA A 583 -25.74 20.76 19.66
C ALA A 583 -26.84 19.70 19.52
N ASP A 584 -28.10 20.08 19.72
CA ASP A 584 -29.23 19.22 19.37
C ASP A 584 -29.31 19.06 17.84
N LEU A 585 -29.43 17.81 17.38
CA LEU A 585 -29.53 17.44 15.97
C LEU A 585 -30.87 16.74 15.71
N GLU A 586 -31.42 16.94 14.51
CA GLU A 586 -32.58 16.22 14.02
C GLU A 586 -32.30 15.69 12.59
N ASP A 587 -32.78 14.49 12.28
CA ASP A 587 -32.90 14.01 10.90
C ASP A 587 -34.28 14.41 10.35
N PRO A 588 -34.35 15.30 9.34
CA PRO A 588 -35.62 15.76 8.78
C PRO A 588 -36.41 14.66 8.04
N LYS A 589 -35.80 13.51 7.69
CA LYS A 589 -36.51 12.37 7.09
C LYS A 589 -37.20 11.49 8.12
N THR A 590 -36.57 11.25 9.27
CA THR A 590 -37.06 10.28 10.27
C THR A 590 -37.63 10.93 11.54
N GLN A 591 -37.42 12.24 11.72
CA GLN A 591 -37.71 12.97 12.96
C GLN A 591 -36.98 12.41 14.19
N GLN A 592 -35.93 11.60 13.98
CA GLN A 592 -35.05 11.17 15.04
C GLN A 592 -34.23 12.38 15.54
N GLN A 593 -34.23 12.60 16.85
CA GLN A 593 -33.36 13.59 17.50
C GLN A 593 -32.17 12.93 18.17
N ILE A 594 -31.04 13.64 18.20
CA ILE A 594 -29.86 13.36 19.03
C ILE A 594 -29.58 14.62 19.84
N LYS A 595 -29.50 14.49 21.17
CA LYS A 595 -29.28 15.62 22.08
C LYS A 595 -27.81 15.97 22.21
N ALA A 596 -27.52 17.23 22.49
CA ALA A 596 -26.16 17.71 22.71
C ALA A 596 -25.43 16.83 23.76
N GLY A 597 -24.23 16.36 23.41
CA GLY A 597 -23.41 15.47 24.24
C GLY A 597 -23.56 13.96 23.94
N GLN A 598 -24.63 13.51 23.28
CA GLN A 598 -24.85 12.10 22.97
C GLN A 598 -23.92 11.57 21.86
N GLN A 599 -23.55 10.28 21.96
CA GLN A 599 -22.74 9.58 20.95
C GLN A 599 -23.49 9.41 19.63
N LEU A 600 -22.83 9.72 18.51
CA LEU A 600 -23.42 9.56 17.19
C LEU A 600 -23.55 8.09 16.79
N PRO A 601 -24.68 7.67 16.17
CA PRO A 601 -24.92 6.28 15.77
C PRO A 601 -24.25 5.89 14.45
N GLY A 602 -23.74 6.86 13.67
CA GLY A 602 -23.07 6.62 12.39
C GLY A 602 -22.73 7.92 11.66
N PHE A 603 -21.74 7.86 10.77
CA PHE A 603 -21.17 9.06 10.11
C PHE A 603 -22.14 9.88 9.25
N ALA A 604 -23.32 9.34 8.91
CA ALA A 604 -24.36 10.08 8.20
C ALA A 604 -24.90 11.30 8.99
N TRP A 605 -24.68 11.33 10.31
CA TRP A 605 -25.07 12.42 11.19
C TRP A 605 -24.03 13.57 11.28
N LEU A 606 -22.82 13.39 10.75
CA LEU A 606 -21.75 14.39 10.83
C LEU A 606 -22.10 15.63 10.00
N LYS A 607 -21.67 16.80 10.50
CA LYS A 607 -21.96 18.12 9.95
C LYS A 607 -20.68 18.91 9.68
N ASP A 608 -20.80 19.92 8.81
CA ASP A 608 -19.77 20.89 8.41
C ASP A 608 -19.96 22.28 9.07
N ASP A 609 -20.98 22.41 9.92
CA ASP A 609 -21.34 23.60 10.72
C ASP A 609 -20.73 23.63 12.13
N GLY A 610 -19.88 22.65 12.47
CA GLY A 610 -19.25 22.52 13.78
C GLY A 610 -20.14 21.94 14.90
N THR A 611 -21.38 21.53 14.62
CA THR A 611 -22.29 20.92 15.61
C THR A 611 -22.02 19.45 15.92
N THR A 612 -21.00 18.84 15.31
CA THR A 612 -20.53 17.48 15.63
C THR A 612 -19.02 17.43 15.83
N SER A 613 -18.55 16.54 16.70
CA SER A 613 -17.13 16.14 16.76
C SER A 613 -16.98 14.65 16.55
N CYS A 614 -15.89 14.22 15.89
CA CYS A 614 -15.60 12.82 15.61
C CYS A 614 -14.11 12.62 15.29
N GLY A 615 -13.39 11.88 16.13
CA GLY A 615 -11.95 11.63 15.94
C GLY A 615 -11.60 10.71 14.76
N ASN A 616 -12.55 9.90 14.27
CA ASN A 616 -12.43 9.19 12.99
C ASN A 616 -13.82 8.85 12.40
N TRP A 617 -14.20 9.50 11.30
CA TRP A 617 -15.52 9.32 10.69
C TRP A 617 -15.84 7.86 10.33
N LEU A 618 -14.83 7.05 9.96
CA LEU A 618 -15.02 5.61 9.68
C LEU A 618 -15.55 4.83 10.88
N TYR A 619 -15.21 5.29 12.09
CA TYR A 619 -15.47 4.60 13.37
C TYR A 619 -16.72 5.16 14.06
N CYS A 620 -17.38 6.14 13.46
CA CYS A 620 -18.69 6.61 13.90
C CYS A 620 -19.72 5.49 13.74
N GLY A 621 -20.34 5.09 14.85
CA GLY A 621 -21.17 3.89 15.01
C GLY A 621 -20.50 2.73 15.78
N SER A 622 -19.22 2.84 16.16
CA SER A 622 -18.51 1.82 16.96
C SER A 622 -18.77 1.90 18.47
N TRP A 623 -19.13 3.07 19.00
CA TRP A 623 -19.56 3.28 20.38
C TRP A 623 -20.67 4.33 20.43
N THR A 624 -21.91 3.85 20.47
CA THR A 624 -23.14 4.64 20.41
C THR A 624 -23.79 4.77 21.79
N GLU A 625 -24.93 5.43 21.90
CA GLU A 625 -25.76 5.41 23.13
C GLU A 625 -26.20 3.98 23.52
N ALA A 626 -26.33 3.07 22.53
CA ALA A 626 -26.54 1.64 22.76
C ALA A 626 -25.25 0.89 23.18
N GLY A 627 -24.21 1.61 23.58
CA GLY A 627 -22.96 1.08 24.13
C GLY A 627 -21.88 0.76 23.09
N ASN A 628 -20.85 0.07 23.58
CA ASN A 628 -19.66 -0.32 22.82
C ASN A 628 -19.96 -1.46 21.84
N GLN A 629 -20.15 -1.14 20.56
CA GLN A 629 -20.47 -2.12 19.52
C GLN A 629 -19.30 -3.06 19.21
N MET A 630 -18.05 -2.61 19.47
CA MET A 630 -16.82 -3.41 19.32
C MET A 630 -16.72 -4.54 20.34
N ALA A 631 -17.48 -4.48 21.44
CA ALA A 631 -17.49 -5.47 22.51
C ALA A 631 -18.56 -6.57 22.36
N ARG A 632 -19.45 -6.48 21.35
CA ARG A 632 -20.51 -7.49 21.12
C ARG A 632 -19.90 -8.86 20.79
N ARG A 633 -20.57 -9.94 21.22
CA ARG A 633 -20.07 -11.33 21.13
C ARG A 633 -21.08 -12.32 20.54
N GLY A 634 -22.09 -11.83 19.82
CA GLY A 634 -23.07 -12.67 19.14
C GLY A 634 -22.40 -13.51 18.04
N THR A 635 -22.71 -14.80 17.99
CA THR A 635 -22.14 -15.78 17.04
C THR A 635 -23.16 -16.27 16.01
N GLU A 636 -24.30 -15.60 15.92
CA GLU A 636 -25.35 -15.90 14.95
C GLU A 636 -24.94 -15.55 13.50
N ASP A 637 -25.20 -16.47 12.59
CA ASP A 637 -25.01 -16.32 11.15
C ASP A 637 -26.22 -16.93 10.43
N PRO A 638 -27.39 -16.26 10.46
CA PRO A 638 -28.62 -16.78 9.85
C PRO A 638 -28.52 -16.93 8.32
N SER A 639 -27.48 -16.36 7.72
CA SER A 639 -27.17 -16.49 6.30
C SER A 639 -26.40 -17.75 5.93
N GLY A 640 -25.70 -18.37 6.90
CA GLY A 640 -24.69 -19.40 6.65
C GLY A 640 -23.42 -18.92 5.94
N LEU A 641 -23.33 -17.65 5.51
CA LEU A 641 -22.21 -17.08 4.75
C LEU A 641 -21.05 -16.58 5.63
N GLY A 642 -21.15 -16.65 6.95
CA GLY A 642 -20.14 -16.17 7.91
C GLY A 642 -20.29 -14.69 8.25
N ILE A 643 -21.52 -14.17 8.20
CA ILE A 643 -21.87 -12.75 8.37
C ILE A 643 -22.38 -12.51 9.80
N TYR A 644 -21.45 -12.55 10.75
CA TYR A 644 -21.72 -12.44 12.19
C TYR A 644 -22.01 -11.00 12.63
N GLN A 645 -23.23 -10.50 12.40
CA GLN A 645 -23.54 -9.08 12.56
C GLN A 645 -23.40 -8.55 14.00
N ASN A 646 -23.59 -9.38 15.03
CA ASN A 646 -23.33 -9.02 16.42
C ASN A 646 -22.01 -9.57 16.98
N TRP A 647 -21.10 -10.07 16.15
CA TRP A 647 -19.71 -10.23 16.56
C TRP A 647 -18.94 -8.93 16.31
N ALA A 648 -18.56 -8.25 17.39
CA ALA A 648 -17.85 -6.97 17.40
C ALA A 648 -18.51 -5.93 16.46
N TRP A 649 -17.74 -5.01 15.88
CA TRP A 649 -18.24 -4.06 14.88
C TRP A 649 -17.25 -3.86 13.74
N SER A 650 -17.74 -3.70 12.52
CA SER A 650 -16.91 -3.60 11.30
C SER A 650 -17.04 -2.21 10.66
N TRP A 651 -15.95 -1.49 10.44
CA TRP A 651 -16.05 -0.25 9.65
C TRP A 651 -16.19 -0.58 8.15
N PRO A 652 -16.97 0.18 7.35
CA PRO A 652 -17.89 1.24 7.75
C PRO A 652 -19.27 0.68 8.16
N VAL A 653 -19.91 1.25 9.19
CA VAL A 653 -21.31 0.97 9.62
C VAL A 653 -21.72 -0.51 9.59
N ASN A 654 -20.90 -1.35 10.22
CA ASN A 654 -21.05 -2.80 10.37
C ASN A 654 -20.98 -3.65 9.08
N ARG A 655 -20.78 -3.05 7.90
CA ARG A 655 -20.71 -3.73 6.59
C ARG A 655 -19.59 -4.77 6.56
N ARG A 656 -19.93 -6.05 6.33
CA ARG A 656 -18.98 -7.16 6.42
C ARG A 656 -18.26 -7.40 5.09
N VAL A 657 -18.90 -7.21 3.95
CA VAL A 657 -18.28 -7.25 2.60
C VAL A 657 -18.44 -5.90 1.90
N MET A 658 -17.32 -5.28 1.51
CA MET A 658 -17.32 -4.03 0.72
C MET A 658 -17.88 -4.26 -0.68
N TYR A 659 -18.52 -3.24 -1.24
CA TYR A 659 -19.09 -3.19 -2.59
C TYR A 659 -20.22 -4.22 -2.83
N ASN A 660 -20.91 -4.65 -1.78
CA ASN A 660 -21.87 -5.76 -1.85
C ASN A 660 -23.09 -5.52 -2.77
N ARG A 661 -23.38 -4.27 -3.17
CA ARG A 661 -24.29 -3.98 -4.31
C ARG A 661 -23.91 -4.73 -5.59
N ALA A 662 -22.62 -4.94 -5.85
CA ALA A 662 -22.12 -5.68 -7.01
C ALA A 662 -22.35 -7.21 -6.93
N SER A 663 -22.91 -7.72 -5.83
CA SER A 663 -23.43 -9.10 -5.74
C SER A 663 -24.75 -9.31 -6.48
N CYS A 664 -25.37 -8.23 -6.96
CA CYS A 664 -26.58 -8.24 -7.77
C CYS A 664 -26.35 -7.72 -9.19
N ASP A 665 -27.27 -8.07 -10.09
CA ASP A 665 -27.40 -7.55 -11.45
C ASP A 665 -27.86 -6.07 -11.46
N PRO A 666 -27.91 -5.39 -12.63
CA PRO A 666 -28.39 -4.02 -12.73
C PRO A 666 -29.80 -3.82 -12.16
N ALA A 667 -30.70 -4.81 -12.33
CA ALA A 667 -32.06 -4.81 -11.79
C ALA A 667 -32.16 -5.13 -10.28
N GLY A 668 -31.04 -5.42 -9.62
CA GLY A 668 -30.96 -5.66 -8.17
C GLY A 668 -31.29 -7.09 -7.70
N LYS A 669 -31.27 -8.06 -8.61
CA LYS A 669 -31.38 -9.49 -8.31
C LYS A 669 -30.00 -10.09 -8.06
N PRO A 670 -29.78 -10.93 -7.03
CA PRO A 670 -28.49 -11.58 -6.80
C PRO A 670 -28.00 -12.40 -8.01
N TRP A 671 -26.73 -12.24 -8.40
CA TRP A 671 -26.08 -13.09 -9.42
C TRP A 671 -26.09 -14.58 -9.05
N ASP A 672 -26.14 -14.85 -7.76
CA ASP A 672 -26.21 -16.17 -7.15
C ASP A 672 -27.17 -16.09 -5.94
N PRO A 673 -28.41 -16.59 -6.06
CA PRO A 673 -29.39 -16.56 -4.98
C PRO A 673 -28.96 -17.31 -3.71
N GLU A 674 -28.11 -18.35 -3.82
CA GLU A 674 -27.61 -19.12 -2.68
C GLU A 674 -26.57 -18.34 -1.86
N ARG A 675 -25.88 -17.38 -2.49
CA ARG A 675 -24.92 -16.47 -1.86
C ARG A 675 -25.38 -15.01 -1.82
N ARG A 676 -26.70 -14.77 -1.77
CA ARG A 676 -27.26 -13.42 -1.67
C ARG A 676 -26.83 -12.71 -0.38
N GLN A 677 -26.07 -11.62 -0.52
CA GLN A 677 -25.67 -10.75 0.59
C GLN A 677 -26.67 -9.61 0.78
N VAL A 678 -27.08 -8.99 -0.32
CA VAL A 678 -28.08 -7.92 -0.42
C VAL A 678 -28.93 -8.14 -1.67
N TRP A 679 -30.08 -7.48 -1.76
CA TRP A 679 -30.94 -7.42 -2.95
C TRP A 679 -31.86 -6.19 -2.89
N TRP A 680 -32.40 -5.77 -4.04
CA TRP A 680 -33.48 -4.77 -4.07
C TRP A 680 -34.81 -5.43 -3.66
N SER A 681 -35.56 -4.79 -2.77
CA SER A 681 -36.89 -5.26 -2.36
C SER A 681 -37.95 -4.26 -2.78
N GLU A 682 -38.69 -4.58 -3.85
CA GLU A 682 -39.80 -3.74 -4.33
C GLU A 682 -40.86 -3.53 -3.26
N ALA A 683 -41.16 -4.56 -2.45
CA ALA A 683 -42.13 -4.47 -1.35
C ALA A 683 -41.68 -3.54 -0.20
N ALA A 684 -40.40 -3.17 -0.14
CA ALA A 684 -39.85 -2.27 0.88
C ALA A 684 -39.23 -0.97 0.29
N GLN A 685 -39.26 -0.82 -1.04
CA GLN A 685 -38.61 0.26 -1.83
C GLN A 685 -37.20 0.60 -1.34
N LYS A 686 -36.40 -0.42 -1.00
CA LYS A 686 -35.03 -0.27 -0.51
C LYS A 686 -34.17 -1.52 -0.70
N TRP A 687 -32.86 -1.32 -0.61
CA TRP A 687 -31.89 -2.41 -0.46
C TRP A 687 -31.99 -3.04 0.93
N VAL A 688 -32.11 -4.37 0.94
CA VAL A 688 -32.14 -5.20 2.16
C VAL A 688 -31.12 -6.33 2.01
N GLY A 689 -30.79 -7.04 3.09
CA GLY A 689 -29.78 -8.09 3.00
C GLY A 689 -29.52 -8.88 4.27
N ASN A 690 -28.69 -9.90 4.10
CA ASN A 690 -27.94 -10.60 5.15
C ASN A 690 -26.74 -9.76 5.64
N ASP A 691 -26.16 -8.95 4.74
CA ASP A 691 -25.18 -7.91 5.08
C ASP A 691 -25.82 -6.52 5.03
N VAL A 692 -25.20 -5.54 5.69
CA VAL A 692 -25.56 -4.13 5.57
C VAL A 692 -25.21 -3.66 4.15
N PRO A 693 -26.13 -3.03 3.39
CA PRO A 693 -25.81 -2.54 2.04
C PRO A 693 -24.67 -1.51 2.03
N ASP A 694 -23.63 -1.78 1.23
CA ASP A 694 -22.55 -0.84 0.90
C ASP A 694 -22.97 0.10 -0.22
N PHE A 695 -24.10 0.78 -0.01
CA PHE A 695 -24.86 1.51 -1.02
C PHE A 695 -25.73 2.62 -0.42
N LYS A 696 -26.34 3.46 -1.27
CA LYS A 696 -27.48 4.31 -0.90
C LYS A 696 -28.72 3.41 -0.80
N ALA A 697 -29.24 3.18 0.40
CA ALA A 697 -30.28 2.18 0.64
C ALA A 697 -31.62 2.50 -0.06
N ASP A 698 -31.93 3.78 -0.27
CA ASP A 698 -33.09 4.33 -0.98
C ASP A 698 -32.79 4.68 -2.46
N SER A 699 -31.76 4.07 -3.08
CA SER A 699 -31.47 4.19 -4.52
C SER A 699 -32.08 3.02 -5.30
N PRO A 700 -33.17 3.21 -6.07
CA PRO A 700 -33.77 2.15 -6.85
C PRO A 700 -32.87 1.76 -8.05
N PRO A 701 -32.94 0.51 -8.54
CA PRO A 701 -32.15 0.02 -9.69
C PRO A 701 -32.13 0.94 -10.91
N GLN A 702 -33.23 1.64 -11.15
CA GLN A 702 -33.46 2.56 -12.27
C GLN A 702 -32.63 3.86 -12.19
N GLU A 703 -32.08 4.24 -11.02
CA GLU A 703 -31.07 5.32 -10.93
C GLU A 703 -29.72 4.90 -11.56
N HIS A 704 -29.53 3.61 -11.90
CA HIS A 704 -28.29 3.02 -12.41
C HIS A 704 -27.05 3.38 -11.56
N MET A 705 -27.23 3.55 -10.25
CA MET A 705 -26.16 3.98 -9.36
C MET A 705 -25.06 2.92 -9.23
N GLY A 706 -23.82 3.32 -9.50
CA GLY A 706 -22.66 2.41 -9.50
C GLY A 706 -22.29 1.89 -8.08
N PRO A 707 -21.90 0.59 -7.93
CA PRO A 707 -21.66 -0.06 -6.64
C PRO A 707 -20.43 0.42 -5.86
N PHE A 708 -19.49 1.13 -6.48
CA PHE A 708 -18.25 1.57 -5.86
C PHE A 708 -18.43 2.99 -5.32
N ILE A 709 -19.24 3.14 -4.26
CA ILE A 709 -19.75 4.42 -3.75
C ILE A 709 -18.70 5.46 -3.35
N MET A 710 -17.45 5.05 -3.11
CA MET A 710 -16.33 5.95 -2.79
C MET A 710 -15.63 6.51 -4.04
N ASN A 711 -15.94 6.05 -5.24
CA ASN A 711 -15.41 6.59 -6.48
C ASN A 711 -16.34 7.69 -7.02
N ALA A 712 -15.77 8.75 -7.57
CA ALA A 712 -16.50 9.82 -8.25
C ALA A 712 -17.41 9.29 -9.36
N GLU A 713 -16.98 8.22 -10.01
CA GLU A 713 -17.67 7.55 -11.11
C GLU A 713 -18.65 6.45 -10.69
N GLY A 714 -18.69 6.07 -9.41
CA GLY A 714 -19.47 4.93 -8.91
C GLY A 714 -19.02 3.54 -9.40
N VAL A 715 -18.04 3.44 -10.32
CA VAL A 715 -17.60 2.18 -10.93
C VAL A 715 -16.18 1.76 -10.54
N GLY A 716 -15.89 0.47 -10.69
CA GLY A 716 -14.56 -0.12 -10.50
C GLY A 716 -13.61 0.26 -11.64
N ARG A 717 -12.36 0.59 -11.30
CA ARG A 717 -11.40 1.13 -12.27
C ARG A 717 -10.51 0.06 -12.88
N LEU A 718 -10.72 -0.25 -14.16
CA LEU A 718 -9.78 -1.00 -14.98
C LEU A 718 -8.63 -0.09 -15.44
N PHE A 719 -8.96 1.07 -16.00
CA PHE A 719 -8.05 2.20 -16.19
C PHE A 719 -8.10 3.11 -14.95
N ALA A 720 -6.96 3.56 -14.42
CA ALA A 720 -6.91 4.51 -13.30
C ALA A 720 -6.58 5.92 -13.82
N PRO A 721 -7.55 6.86 -13.89
CA PRO A 721 -7.31 8.19 -14.45
C PRO A 721 -6.48 9.08 -13.53
N LEU A 722 -5.98 10.19 -14.09
CA LEU A 722 -5.25 11.27 -13.41
C LEU A 722 -4.04 10.77 -12.59
N ALA A 723 -3.69 11.50 -11.53
CA ALA A 723 -2.53 11.24 -10.69
C ALA A 723 -2.72 10.10 -9.68
N PHE A 724 -3.70 9.20 -9.85
CA PHE A 724 -3.94 8.08 -8.93
C PHE A 724 -2.75 7.10 -8.82
N PHE A 725 -1.93 6.98 -9.86
CA PHE A 725 -0.66 6.25 -9.83
C PHE A 725 0.47 7.09 -10.44
N ALA A 726 1.69 6.86 -10.00
CA ALA A 726 2.91 7.50 -10.48
C ALA A 726 3.38 6.91 -11.82
N ASP A 727 3.20 5.60 -11.99
CA ASP A 727 3.89 4.73 -12.94
C ASP A 727 3.02 4.13 -14.06
N GLY A 728 1.72 4.45 -14.08
CA GLY A 728 0.83 4.14 -15.20
C GLY A 728 -0.65 3.99 -14.80
N PRO A 729 -1.60 4.32 -15.70
CA PRO A 729 -3.03 4.10 -15.47
C PRO A 729 -3.43 2.61 -15.60
N PHE A 730 -2.66 1.84 -16.38
CA PHE A 730 -2.61 0.37 -16.34
C PHE A 730 -1.25 -0.10 -15.78
N PRO A 731 -1.17 -1.29 -15.17
CA PRO A 731 0.09 -1.98 -14.88
C PRO A 731 0.90 -2.30 -16.13
N GLU A 732 2.23 -2.22 -16.01
CA GLU A 732 3.23 -2.57 -17.03
C GLU A 732 4.35 -3.38 -16.36
N HIS A 733 5.06 -4.26 -17.10
CA HIS A 733 6.16 -5.05 -16.51
C HIS A 733 7.49 -4.30 -16.59
N TYR A 734 8.13 -4.18 -15.43
CA TYR A 734 9.50 -3.72 -15.28
C TYR A 734 10.29 -4.68 -14.39
N GLU A 735 11.60 -4.72 -14.55
CA GLU A 735 12.48 -5.48 -13.67
C GLU A 735 12.74 -4.74 -12.35
N PRO A 736 12.94 -5.46 -11.22
CA PRO A 736 13.42 -4.85 -9.97
C PRO A 736 14.79 -4.20 -10.19
N ILE A 737 15.17 -3.27 -9.30
CA ILE A 737 16.41 -2.48 -9.47
C ILE A 737 17.64 -3.38 -9.55
N GLU A 738 17.59 -4.52 -8.86
CA GLU A 738 18.59 -5.57 -8.94
C GLU A 738 17.97 -6.82 -9.59
N SER A 739 18.10 -6.94 -10.92
CA SER A 739 17.67 -8.12 -11.68
C SER A 739 18.83 -8.81 -12.40
N PRO A 740 18.91 -10.15 -12.42
CA PRO A 740 19.97 -10.87 -13.14
C PRO A 740 19.72 -10.96 -14.65
N VAL A 741 18.55 -10.48 -15.13
CA VAL A 741 18.15 -10.46 -16.55
C VAL A 741 17.78 -9.06 -17.01
N GLN A 742 17.70 -8.87 -18.33
CA GLN A 742 17.17 -7.65 -18.94
C GLN A 742 15.64 -7.76 -19.08
N ASN A 743 14.94 -6.63 -19.12
CA ASN A 743 13.49 -6.57 -19.30
C ASN A 743 13.14 -7.12 -20.70
N ALA A 744 12.51 -8.29 -20.73
CA ALA A 744 12.20 -8.99 -21.97
C ALA A 744 11.00 -8.40 -22.75
N PHE A 745 10.23 -7.49 -22.13
CA PHE A 745 9.26 -6.65 -22.82
C PHE A 745 9.97 -5.42 -23.42
N HIS A 746 10.65 -4.63 -22.58
CA HIS A 746 11.22 -3.32 -22.96
C HIS A 746 12.72 -3.24 -22.65
N PRO A 747 13.63 -3.75 -23.49
CA PRO A 747 15.07 -3.79 -23.19
C PRO A 747 15.72 -2.41 -22.99
N GLN A 748 15.10 -1.32 -23.45
CA GLN A 748 15.55 0.06 -23.23
C GLN A 748 15.02 0.65 -21.91
N GLN A 749 13.96 0.09 -21.33
CA GLN A 749 13.32 0.54 -20.10
C GLN A 749 13.31 -0.59 -19.05
N GLN A 750 14.51 -0.88 -18.53
CA GLN A 750 14.78 -1.97 -17.59
C GLN A 750 13.88 -1.91 -16.34
N ASN A 751 13.89 -0.77 -15.63
CA ASN A 751 13.19 -0.60 -14.35
C ASN A 751 11.99 0.35 -14.47
N ASN A 752 11.16 0.41 -13.44
CA ASN A 752 10.05 1.36 -13.34
C ASN A 752 10.56 2.81 -13.54
N PRO A 753 10.11 3.55 -14.58
CA PRO A 753 10.73 4.81 -15.02
C PRO A 753 10.62 5.96 -14.01
N VAL A 754 9.76 5.82 -13.00
CA VAL A 754 9.55 6.83 -11.94
C VAL A 754 9.90 6.30 -10.54
N VAL A 755 10.58 5.14 -10.44
CA VAL A 755 11.04 4.50 -9.19
C VAL A 755 11.74 5.46 -8.23
N LYS A 756 11.61 5.22 -6.92
CA LYS A 756 12.30 6.02 -5.89
C LYS A 756 13.47 5.23 -5.31
N LYS A 757 14.64 5.87 -5.22
CA LYS A 757 15.87 5.33 -4.65
C LYS A 757 16.63 6.42 -3.91
N PHE A 758 17.42 6.04 -2.91
CA PHE A 758 18.32 6.97 -2.24
C PHE A 758 19.70 7.03 -2.95
N THR A 759 20.57 7.93 -2.50
CA THR A 759 21.78 8.39 -3.21
C THR A 759 22.91 8.88 -2.28
N THR A 760 22.95 8.41 -1.02
CA THR A 760 24.12 8.58 -0.14
C THR A 760 25.20 7.53 -0.47
N GLU A 761 26.38 7.68 0.11
CA GLU A 761 27.51 6.74 -0.02
C GLU A 761 27.17 5.28 0.34
N ALA A 762 26.18 5.09 1.23
CA ALA A 762 25.67 3.76 1.61
C ALA A 762 24.76 3.14 0.54
N ASP A 763 24.10 3.95 -0.31
CA ASP A 763 23.07 3.50 -1.25
C ASP A 763 23.66 2.83 -2.50
N LYS A 764 24.06 1.58 -2.34
CA LYS A 764 24.71 0.75 -3.37
C LYS A 764 23.70 -0.20 -4.01
N TYR A 765 23.75 -0.34 -5.33
CA TYR A 765 22.86 -1.20 -6.12
C TYR A 765 23.65 -2.06 -7.11
N ALA A 766 23.35 -3.35 -7.16
CA ALA A 766 23.99 -4.33 -8.03
C ALA A 766 23.51 -4.16 -9.48
N LYS A 767 24.43 -4.33 -10.44
CA LYS A 767 24.13 -4.27 -11.87
C LYS A 767 23.77 -5.65 -12.43
N THR A 768 22.81 -5.70 -13.35
CA THR A 768 22.51 -6.88 -14.17
C THR A 768 23.79 -7.41 -14.84
N GLY A 769 24.10 -8.69 -14.62
CA GLY A 769 25.32 -9.32 -15.12
C GLY A 769 26.59 -9.12 -14.26
N GLY A 770 26.48 -8.52 -13.06
CA GLY A 770 27.58 -8.44 -12.09
C GLY A 770 27.79 -9.72 -11.26
N GLU A 771 28.68 -9.65 -10.25
CA GLU A 771 29.00 -10.80 -9.36
C GLU A 771 27.81 -11.28 -8.52
N PHE A 772 26.88 -10.37 -8.19
CA PHE A 772 25.65 -10.67 -7.47
C PHE A 772 24.59 -11.08 -8.50
N ASN A 773 24.37 -12.39 -8.65
CA ASN A 773 23.52 -12.96 -9.71
C ASN A 773 22.44 -13.94 -9.21
N ILE A 774 22.40 -14.22 -7.90
CA ILE A 774 21.37 -15.04 -7.25
C ILE A 774 20.26 -14.12 -6.75
N ILE A 775 19.00 -14.47 -7.03
CA ILE A 775 17.84 -13.72 -6.54
C ILE A 775 17.61 -14.08 -5.06
N CYS A 776 17.57 -13.08 -4.18
CA CYS A 776 17.22 -13.23 -2.78
C CYS A 776 15.78 -12.74 -2.52
N THR A 777 15.02 -13.49 -1.72
CA THR A 777 13.71 -13.08 -1.23
C THR A 777 13.58 -13.33 0.29
N THR A 778 13.09 -12.34 1.03
CA THR A 778 12.94 -12.44 2.49
C THR A 778 11.50 -12.76 2.90
N TYR A 779 11.28 -13.62 3.90
CA TYR A 779 9.92 -14.04 4.30
C TYR A 779 9.83 -14.36 5.80
N ARG A 780 8.67 -14.89 6.20
CA ARG A 780 8.31 -15.28 7.56
C ARG A 780 8.01 -16.77 7.66
N LEU A 781 8.20 -17.32 8.85
CA LEU A 781 7.83 -18.66 9.28
C LEU A 781 6.59 -18.61 10.18
N THR A 782 5.97 -19.75 10.46
CA THR A 782 4.77 -19.80 11.33
C THR A 782 5.13 -19.56 12.80
N GLU A 783 6.35 -19.96 13.16
CA GLU A 783 6.89 -20.03 14.52
C GLU A 783 7.33 -18.67 15.07
N HIS A 784 7.44 -17.64 14.23
CA HIS A 784 8.00 -16.35 14.60
C HIS A 784 7.27 -15.14 14.02
N TYR A 785 7.06 -14.13 14.87
CA TYR A 785 6.50 -12.84 14.47
C TYR A 785 7.60 -11.76 14.42
N HIS A 786 8.00 -11.39 13.20
CA HIS A 786 9.07 -10.41 12.93
C HIS A 786 10.30 -10.67 13.82
N TYR A 787 10.85 -9.64 14.47
CA TYR A 787 11.98 -9.66 15.39
C TYR A 787 11.54 -9.71 16.87
N TRP A 788 10.26 -9.98 17.14
CA TRP A 788 9.65 -9.89 18.47
C TRP A 788 9.74 -11.22 19.24
N THR A 789 9.32 -12.32 18.61
CA THR A 789 9.21 -13.66 19.23
C THR A 789 10.54 -14.33 19.56
N LYS A 790 11.69 -13.77 19.15
CA LYS A 790 13.01 -14.16 19.69
C LYS A 790 13.19 -13.85 21.18
N ASN A 791 12.21 -13.16 21.78
CA ASN A 791 12.06 -12.96 23.23
C ASN A 791 11.08 -13.94 23.90
N ASN A 792 10.56 -14.95 23.20
CA ASN A 792 9.72 -16.01 23.78
C ASN A 792 10.45 -17.37 23.76
N PRO A 793 10.68 -18.02 24.93
CA PRO A 793 11.41 -19.30 25.00
C PRO A 793 10.85 -20.42 24.13
N MET A 794 9.52 -20.54 24.00
CA MET A 794 8.89 -21.62 23.23
C MET A 794 9.09 -21.43 21.73
N ASN A 795 8.90 -20.20 21.23
CA ASN A 795 9.17 -19.87 19.84
C ASN A 795 10.66 -20.08 19.50
N VAL A 796 11.55 -19.72 20.42
CA VAL A 796 13.02 -19.87 20.32
C VAL A 796 13.46 -21.34 20.32
N GLN A 797 12.71 -22.26 20.93
CA GLN A 797 13.01 -23.70 20.83
C GLN A 797 12.67 -24.28 19.45
N LEU A 798 11.68 -23.72 18.74
CA LEU A 798 11.23 -24.22 17.45
C LEU A 798 12.16 -23.79 16.29
N ILE A 799 12.64 -22.54 16.30
CA ILE A 799 13.60 -22.03 15.31
C ILE A 799 14.79 -21.40 16.07
N PRO A 800 15.71 -22.20 16.63
CA PRO A 800 16.75 -21.72 17.53
C PRO A 800 17.87 -20.94 16.81
N GLU A 801 18.04 -21.14 15.51
CA GLU A 801 19.18 -20.65 14.72
C GLU A 801 18.75 -20.03 13.37
N PRO A 802 19.51 -19.07 12.83
CA PRO A 802 19.30 -18.49 11.50
C PRO A 802 19.75 -19.43 10.38
N TRP A 803 18.97 -19.49 9.30
CA TRP A 803 19.26 -20.33 8.14
C TRP A 803 18.81 -19.69 6.81
N VAL A 804 19.38 -20.19 5.71
CA VAL A 804 19.11 -19.75 4.34
C VAL A 804 18.60 -20.94 3.51
N GLU A 805 17.39 -20.83 2.97
CA GLU A 805 16.81 -21.80 2.05
C GLU A 805 17.51 -21.71 0.69
N MET A 806 18.11 -22.82 0.23
CA MET A 806 18.80 -22.85 -1.06
C MET A 806 18.47 -24.11 -1.89
N PRO A 807 18.39 -24.01 -3.23
CA PRO A 807 18.23 -25.15 -4.12
C PRO A 807 19.37 -26.17 -3.97
N VAL A 808 19.04 -27.46 -4.15
CA VAL A 808 20.03 -28.56 -4.13
C VAL A 808 21.17 -28.31 -5.14
N GLU A 809 20.84 -28.04 -6.40
CA GLU A 809 21.85 -27.85 -7.47
C GLU A 809 22.77 -26.64 -7.21
N LEU A 810 22.26 -25.57 -6.59
CA LEU A 810 23.07 -24.42 -6.18
C LEU A 810 24.08 -24.84 -5.10
N ALA A 811 23.62 -25.54 -4.07
CA ALA A 811 24.47 -25.99 -2.96
C ALA A 811 25.56 -26.98 -3.45
N GLU A 812 25.19 -27.90 -4.33
CA GLU A 812 26.11 -28.84 -4.99
C GLU A 812 27.17 -28.08 -5.81
N SER A 813 26.77 -27.10 -6.62
CA SER A 813 27.69 -26.29 -7.43
C SER A 813 28.67 -25.43 -6.61
N LEU A 814 28.38 -25.20 -5.33
CA LEU A 814 29.20 -24.40 -4.40
C LEU A 814 29.93 -25.25 -3.32
N GLY A 815 29.79 -26.58 -3.32
CA GLY A 815 30.39 -27.44 -2.29
C GLY A 815 29.79 -27.25 -0.88
N ILE A 816 28.53 -26.82 -0.81
CA ILE A 816 27.79 -26.54 0.42
C ILE A 816 26.86 -27.72 0.76
N LYS A 817 26.93 -28.20 2.01
CA LYS A 817 26.05 -29.25 2.56
C LYS A 817 24.99 -28.64 3.47
N GLY A 818 23.90 -29.38 3.69
CA GLY A 818 22.88 -28.99 4.66
C GLY A 818 23.48 -28.86 6.07
N GLY A 819 23.31 -27.70 6.70
CA GLY A 819 23.87 -27.38 8.01
C GLY A 819 25.23 -26.67 7.99
N ASP A 820 25.94 -26.61 6.86
CA ASP A 820 27.16 -25.82 6.71
C ASP A 820 26.88 -24.33 6.97
N MET A 821 27.85 -23.61 7.54
CA MET A 821 27.78 -22.15 7.60
C MET A 821 28.01 -21.54 6.21
N VAL A 822 27.20 -20.53 5.89
CA VAL A 822 27.28 -19.80 4.63
C VAL A 822 27.22 -18.29 4.87
N LYS A 823 27.91 -17.58 3.99
CA LYS A 823 27.92 -16.12 3.91
C LYS A 823 27.13 -15.72 2.65
N VAL A 824 25.95 -15.15 2.87
CA VAL A 824 25.20 -14.48 1.81
C VAL A 824 25.64 -13.02 1.79
N SER A 825 26.11 -12.53 0.65
CA SER A 825 26.56 -11.14 0.50
C SER A 825 25.77 -10.42 -0.59
N SER A 826 25.38 -9.17 -0.34
CA SER A 826 25.00 -8.22 -1.40
C SER A 826 26.08 -7.15 -1.55
N ILE A 827 25.88 -6.20 -2.47
CA ILE A 827 26.78 -5.05 -2.64
C ILE A 827 26.76 -4.06 -1.43
N ARG A 828 25.86 -4.28 -0.46
CA ARG A 828 25.71 -3.45 0.75
C ARG A 828 26.41 -4.07 1.96
N ASN A 829 26.03 -5.30 2.32
CA ASN A 829 26.53 -6.02 3.50
C ASN A 829 26.38 -7.55 3.34
N HIS A 830 26.60 -8.30 4.41
CA HIS A 830 26.55 -9.76 4.45
C HIS A 830 25.74 -10.32 5.64
N TYR A 831 25.26 -11.55 5.47
CA TYR A 831 24.49 -12.32 6.44
C TYR A 831 25.11 -13.71 6.63
N LEU A 832 25.31 -14.11 7.88
CA LEU A 832 25.89 -15.41 8.26
C LEU A 832 24.80 -16.30 8.84
N ALA A 833 24.63 -17.49 8.28
CA ALA A 833 23.56 -18.42 8.63
C ALA A 833 23.89 -19.85 8.20
N LYS A 834 23.11 -20.84 8.64
CA LYS A 834 23.25 -22.23 8.18
C LYS A 834 22.53 -22.48 6.85
N ALA A 835 23.10 -23.33 5.99
CA ALA A 835 22.49 -23.72 4.72
C ALA A 835 21.34 -24.71 4.93
N PHE A 836 20.10 -24.31 4.63
CA PHE A 836 18.96 -25.22 4.48
C PHE A 836 18.81 -25.62 3.00
N VAL A 837 19.66 -26.57 2.59
CA VAL A 837 19.63 -27.17 1.25
C VAL A 837 18.33 -27.95 1.07
N THR A 838 17.55 -27.64 0.02
CA THR A 838 16.21 -28.20 -0.15
C THR A 838 15.74 -28.29 -1.60
N LYS A 839 14.80 -29.21 -1.86
CA LYS A 839 14.07 -29.34 -3.14
C LYS A 839 12.84 -28.42 -3.24
N ARG A 840 12.54 -27.64 -2.19
CA ARG A 840 11.42 -26.68 -2.15
C ARG A 840 11.66 -25.42 -2.99
N ILE A 841 12.91 -25.13 -3.35
CA ILE A 841 13.26 -24.17 -4.42
C ILE A 841 14.02 -24.94 -5.49
N LYS A 842 13.68 -24.70 -6.75
CA LYS A 842 14.34 -25.26 -7.94
C LYS A 842 15.09 -24.17 -8.72
N PRO A 843 16.13 -24.52 -9.49
CA PRO A 843 16.63 -23.64 -10.56
C PRO A 843 15.49 -23.28 -11.53
N MET A 844 15.61 -22.14 -12.20
CA MET A 844 14.65 -21.68 -13.21
C MET A 844 15.37 -21.29 -14.50
N THR A 845 14.73 -21.49 -15.64
CA THR A 845 15.18 -20.91 -16.92
C THR A 845 14.42 -19.61 -17.16
N ILE A 846 15.13 -18.49 -17.22
CA ILE A 846 14.59 -17.14 -17.41
C ILE A 846 15.32 -16.52 -18.59
N ASP A 847 14.62 -16.11 -19.65
CA ASP A 847 15.25 -15.58 -20.88
C ASP A 847 16.42 -16.47 -21.39
N GLY A 848 16.19 -17.79 -21.41
CA GLY A 848 17.19 -18.80 -21.79
C GLY A 848 18.33 -19.06 -20.80
N LYS A 849 18.43 -18.29 -19.70
CA LYS A 849 19.51 -18.39 -18.69
C LYS A 849 19.06 -19.19 -17.48
N LYS A 850 19.94 -20.04 -16.94
CA LYS A 850 19.72 -20.70 -15.64
C LYS A 850 19.91 -19.68 -14.52
N ILE A 851 18.86 -19.40 -13.77
CA ILE A 851 18.82 -18.48 -12.63
C ILE A 851 18.49 -19.25 -11.35
N TYR A 852 19.15 -18.88 -10.25
CA TYR A 852 18.87 -19.41 -8.92
C TYR A 852 18.16 -18.39 -8.05
N GLN A 853 17.29 -18.88 -7.16
CA GLN A 853 16.65 -18.12 -6.10
C GLN A 853 17.05 -18.70 -4.74
N ILE A 854 17.27 -17.86 -3.74
CA ILE A 854 17.42 -18.27 -2.33
C ILE A 854 16.44 -17.53 -1.44
N GLY A 855 16.18 -18.11 -0.28
CA GLY A 855 15.15 -17.67 0.66
C GLY A 855 15.69 -17.43 2.07
N ILE A 856 15.34 -16.31 2.70
CA ILE A 856 15.84 -15.99 4.05
C ILE A 856 14.69 -15.59 5.00
N PRO A 857 14.48 -16.28 6.14
CA PRO A 857 13.58 -15.84 7.21
C PRO A 857 14.04 -14.53 7.87
N ILE A 858 13.10 -13.66 8.25
CA ILE A 858 13.42 -12.33 8.83
C ILE A 858 13.50 -12.27 10.36
N HIS A 859 13.78 -13.37 11.06
CA HIS A 859 13.41 -13.45 12.48
C HIS A 859 14.55 -13.19 13.48
N GLN A 860 15.77 -13.52 13.09
CA GLN A 860 16.96 -13.38 13.92
C GLN A 860 17.58 -11.98 13.78
N GLY A 861 18.27 -11.53 14.84
CA GLY A 861 18.95 -10.23 14.90
C GLY A 861 20.10 -10.29 15.88
N PHE A 862 20.35 -9.21 16.64
CA PHE A 862 21.44 -9.14 17.63
C PHE A 862 20.97 -8.87 19.07
N ARG A 863 19.64 -8.86 19.32
CA ARG A 863 19.03 -8.81 20.66
C ARG A 863 17.98 -9.90 20.80
N GLY A 864 18.01 -10.70 21.87
CA GLY A 864 17.06 -11.82 22.04
C GLY A 864 17.63 -12.98 22.86
N ILE A 865 16.83 -14.02 23.13
CA ILE A 865 17.18 -15.07 24.09
C ILE A 865 18.43 -15.90 23.70
N GLN A 866 18.70 -16.07 22.40
CA GLN A 866 19.89 -16.80 21.92
C GLN A 866 21.02 -15.83 21.55
N GLU A 867 20.64 -14.68 21.00
CA GLU A 867 21.51 -13.58 20.59
C GLU A 867 22.30 -13.04 21.81
N ASP A 868 21.62 -12.81 22.94
CA ASP A 868 22.18 -12.36 24.22
C ASP A 868 23.03 -13.44 24.92
N ARG A 869 23.06 -14.66 24.38
CA ARG A 869 23.92 -15.78 24.83
C ARG A 869 25.10 -16.03 23.87
N GLU A 870 25.32 -15.10 22.92
CA GLU A 870 26.28 -15.17 21.81
C GLU A 870 26.06 -16.31 20.79
N ARG A 871 24.88 -16.93 20.76
CA ARG A 871 24.66 -18.20 20.02
C ARG A 871 24.26 -18.07 18.55
N ASN A 872 23.97 -16.86 18.06
CA ASN A 872 23.32 -16.63 16.76
C ASN A 872 23.98 -15.55 15.90
N ALA A 873 23.43 -15.35 14.68
CA ALA A 873 23.93 -14.40 13.67
C ALA A 873 24.20 -13.00 14.24
N ARG A 874 25.36 -12.45 13.90
CA ARG A 874 25.80 -11.11 14.32
C ARG A 874 25.39 -10.00 13.35
N THR A 875 24.60 -10.28 12.30
CA THR A 875 24.11 -9.28 11.35
C THR A 875 22.62 -9.48 11.01
N LEU A 876 21.96 -8.40 10.57
CA LEU A 876 20.53 -8.40 10.22
C LEU A 876 20.35 -8.65 8.70
N VAL A 877 19.42 -9.52 8.33
CA VAL A 877 19.13 -9.86 6.92
C VAL A 877 18.78 -8.63 6.06
N ASN A 878 18.13 -7.61 6.61
CA ASN A 878 17.80 -6.40 5.84
C ASN A 878 19.01 -5.50 5.54
N GLY A 879 20.18 -5.75 6.15
CA GLY A 879 21.47 -5.25 5.68
C GLY A 879 21.84 -5.74 4.27
N LEU A 880 21.22 -6.83 3.79
CA LEU A 880 21.34 -7.25 2.40
C LEU A 880 20.43 -6.45 1.44
N SER A 881 19.34 -5.85 1.93
CA SER A 881 18.24 -5.32 1.09
C SER A 881 18.46 -3.89 0.58
N PRO A 882 18.01 -3.55 -0.65
CA PRO A 882 18.26 -2.25 -1.28
C PRO A 882 17.34 -1.13 -0.77
N THR A 883 17.87 0.10 -0.75
CA THR A 883 17.16 1.35 -0.40
C THR A 883 16.36 1.91 -1.59
N VAL A 884 15.48 1.09 -2.15
CA VAL A 884 14.59 1.44 -3.28
C VAL A 884 13.13 1.11 -2.97
N PHE A 885 12.20 1.87 -3.53
CA PHE A 885 10.81 1.94 -3.06
C PHE A 885 9.80 2.05 -4.21
N ASP A 886 8.61 1.47 -3.98
CA ASP A 886 7.42 1.72 -4.81
C ASP A 886 7.12 3.24 -4.91
N PRO A 887 6.90 3.80 -6.11
CA PRO A 887 6.78 5.24 -6.29
C PRO A 887 5.43 5.83 -5.86
N ASN A 888 4.48 5.00 -5.44
CA ASN A 888 3.16 5.38 -4.93
C ASN A 888 3.10 5.23 -3.40
N ALA A 889 3.54 4.07 -2.90
CA ALA A 889 3.40 3.66 -1.49
C ALA A 889 4.70 3.77 -0.66
N TYR A 890 5.82 4.19 -1.26
CA TYR A 890 7.14 4.30 -0.64
C TYR A 890 7.60 3.04 0.14
N THR A 891 7.06 1.87 -0.22
CA THR A 891 7.35 0.60 0.43
C THR A 891 8.62 -0.02 -0.17
N PRO A 892 9.59 -0.51 0.64
CA PRO A 892 10.87 -0.98 0.11
C PRO A 892 10.82 -2.33 -0.63
N GLU A 893 11.77 -2.52 -1.54
CA GLU A 893 11.98 -3.74 -2.32
C GLU A 893 12.69 -4.85 -1.52
N PHE A 894 11.90 -5.61 -0.75
CA PHE A 894 12.40 -6.71 0.09
C PHE A 894 12.18 -8.10 -0.53
N LYS A 895 11.65 -8.22 -1.75
CA LYS A 895 11.19 -9.52 -2.31
C LYS A 895 11.92 -9.99 -3.55
N GLY A 896 12.62 -9.12 -4.26
CA GLY A 896 13.57 -9.49 -5.31
C GLY A 896 14.74 -8.52 -5.30
N PHE A 897 15.91 -8.97 -4.85
CA PHE A 897 17.17 -8.24 -4.91
C PHE A 897 18.34 -9.23 -5.11
N LEU A 898 19.54 -8.74 -5.41
CA LEU A 898 20.66 -9.61 -5.80
C LEU A 898 21.66 -9.88 -4.68
N VAL A 899 22.15 -11.12 -4.65
CA VAL A 899 23.18 -11.60 -3.73
C VAL A 899 24.15 -12.55 -4.43
N LYS A 900 25.23 -12.89 -3.73
CA LYS A 900 26.08 -14.05 -3.95
C LYS A 900 26.10 -14.91 -2.68
N VAL A 901 26.42 -16.20 -2.83
CA VAL A 901 26.52 -17.16 -1.72
C VAL A 901 27.92 -17.75 -1.70
N GLU A 902 28.58 -17.64 -0.55
CA GLU A 902 29.94 -18.11 -0.30
C GLU A 902 29.89 -19.09 0.91
N LYS A 903 30.75 -20.10 0.94
CA LYS A 903 30.95 -20.93 2.15
C LYS A 903 31.70 -20.11 3.20
N ALA A 904 31.35 -20.25 4.47
CA ALA A 904 31.90 -19.46 5.59
C ALA A 904 32.72 -20.32 6.55
#